data_AF-A0A845KPC6-F1
#
_entry.id   AF-A0A845KPC6-F1
#
_cell.length_a   1.000
_cell.length_b   1.000
_cell.length_c   1.000
_cell.angle_alpha   90.00
_cell.angle_beta   90.00
_cell.angle_gamma   90.00
#
_symmetry.space_group_name_H-M   'P 1'
#
loop_
_entity.id
_entity.type
_entity.pdbx_description
1 polymer ?
#
loop_
_entity_poly.entity_id
_entity_poly.type
_entity_poly.pdbx_seq_one_letter_code
_entity_poly.pdbx_strand_id
1 'polypeptide(L)'
;MLTKIIYKNFRSNFKNYVAFFIGNMIGVTEFFVFWGLYSIVKNMSANSVMLEDTLEEIIISVSVITIFSTALMVYSMLNYIKKRIADYSLFYILGMKKQKLYVFVFSEYLAGWMVSLLIGLGIGRGILYLIQQIWHKLFPTYISLCSVGTEIYFNTCKISFFIMLAVVFVLLIWADNSGISRMIAGNEIKEKRPKSIYWSICIVIGGGLLICGYWSYPNNTFTGYVLSHVEWIMGGFLILIFGGGILLEIIHSHLKFYLKNLLKLNQLYSKYQTNVLVLLMFLSLHFIALSYCTANVCELLPINGHEKYYPYQAIWMNRGEKGDISFSETLSHSYNGKYENIPMIRVSSYGNELIGISENTYKKLTGKSADLKNEEIIYIVNEYKNHSGANVTRGGFEYGRNGFTWLAMGSYINKLKKYVDPSSNHPLPNHDTDHLYKIRETVTGNLFGYYKMNDEAENVVVFSNKYFSRQYKILSKKEYEPNTLTLFAFPNESKEKATAKIKKYAKIHGPNDFELTDTPQSTLYITDEFLKTVKKGDIFKITNKIFIIIALLISSIFVSAIKAASDLQYYRKEKEFLQCMGIHEKIWKKIFDVEIQILSWISLITATILSAAYMIMNIHIESERGVIYGYKIWIYWLVILCLYWFMHYILQRIVTRYARKNIERQEKRK
;
A
#
# COMPACT_ATOMS: atom_id res chain seq x y z
N MET A 1 -24.57 46.93 4.58
CA MET A 1 -24.81 46.89 3.11
C MET A 1 -23.82 45.97 2.39
N LEU A 2 -22.50 46.16 2.54
CA LEU A 2 -21.46 45.31 1.91
C LEU A 2 -21.64 43.80 2.20
N THR A 3 -21.84 43.43 3.47
CA THR A 3 -22.07 42.03 3.91
C THR A 3 -23.31 41.40 3.27
N LYS A 4 -24.39 42.15 3.09
CA LYS A 4 -25.61 41.69 2.39
C LYS A 4 -25.35 41.44 0.90
N ILE A 5 -24.61 42.33 0.23
CA ILE A 5 -24.23 42.18 -1.18
C ILE A 5 -23.33 40.95 -1.36
N ILE A 6 -22.37 40.78 -0.46
CA ILE A 6 -21.43 39.66 -0.43
C ILE A 6 -22.17 38.34 -0.25
N TYR A 7 -23.03 38.24 0.77
CA TYR A 7 -23.84 37.05 1.01
C TYR A 7 -24.74 36.71 -0.19
N LYS A 8 -25.37 37.71 -0.81
CA LYS A 8 -26.20 37.52 -2.00
C LYS A 8 -25.36 37.03 -3.20
N ASN A 9 -24.13 37.53 -3.36
CA ASN A 9 -23.19 37.10 -4.38
C ASN A 9 -22.72 35.65 -4.14
N PHE A 10 -22.32 35.31 -2.91
CA PHE A 10 -21.96 33.94 -2.53
C PHE A 10 -23.11 32.97 -2.79
N ARG A 11 -24.32 33.28 -2.34
CA ARG A 11 -25.51 32.45 -2.56
C ARG A 11 -25.84 32.28 -4.05
N SER A 12 -25.69 33.34 -4.85
CA SER A 12 -25.92 33.31 -6.29
C SER A 12 -24.91 32.42 -7.02
N ASN A 13 -23.65 32.44 -6.60
CA ASN A 13 -22.56 31.73 -7.25
C ASN A 13 -22.19 30.39 -6.57
N PHE A 14 -22.87 30.00 -5.49
CA PHE A 14 -22.57 28.80 -4.69
C PHE A 14 -22.39 27.55 -5.56
N LYS A 15 -23.27 27.34 -6.56
CA LYS A 15 -23.21 26.21 -7.50
C LYS A 15 -21.90 26.12 -8.29
N ASN A 16 -21.23 27.25 -8.54
CA ASN A 16 -19.95 27.31 -9.24
C ASN A 16 -18.75 26.98 -8.34
N TYR A 17 -18.97 26.86 -7.01
CA TYR A 17 -17.93 26.58 -6.02
C TYR A 17 -18.12 25.25 -5.27
N VAL A 18 -19.29 24.61 -5.40
CA VAL A 18 -19.60 23.32 -4.74
C VAL A 18 -18.52 22.27 -4.98
N ALA A 19 -17.94 22.20 -6.18
CA ALA A 19 -16.87 21.24 -6.50
C ALA A 19 -15.64 21.41 -5.59
N PHE A 20 -15.32 22.64 -5.17
CA PHE A 20 -14.16 22.89 -4.30
C PHE A 20 -14.43 22.51 -2.84
N PHE A 21 -15.65 22.76 -2.34
CA PHE A 21 -16.04 22.34 -1.00
C PHE A 21 -16.14 20.82 -0.89
N ILE A 22 -16.64 20.16 -1.94
CA ILE A 22 -16.66 18.69 -2.01
C ILE A 22 -15.22 18.13 -1.96
N GLY A 23 -14.26 18.73 -2.69
CA GLY A 23 -12.86 18.32 -2.61
C GLY A 23 -12.28 18.36 -1.18
N ASN A 24 -12.62 19.40 -0.41
CA ASN A 24 -12.22 19.51 0.99
C ASN A 24 -12.94 18.49 1.89
N MET A 25 -14.24 18.30 1.67
CA MET A 25 -15.05 17.31 2.38
C MET A 25 -14.49 15.89 2.21
N ILE A 26 -14.03 15.55 1.02
CA ILE A 26 -13.42 14.24 0.73
C ILE A 26 -12.09 14.09 1.44
N GLY A 27 -11.21 15.10 1.37
CA GLY A 27 -9.94 15.03 2.09
C GLY A 27 -10.15 14.82 3.59
N VAL A 28 -11.13 15.50 4.20
CA VAL A 28 -11.53 15.27 5.60
C VAL A 28 -12.08 13.85 5.81
N THR A 29 -12.93 13.37 4.89
CA THR A 29 -13.51 12.03 4.95
C THR A 29 -12.42 10.96 4.92
N GLU A 30 -11.47 11.09 3.99
CA GLU A 30 -10.34 10.17 3.82
C GLU A 30 -9.43 10.17 5.05
N PHE A 31 -9.02 11.34 5.56
CA PHE A 31 -8.26 11.42 6.81
C PHE A 31 -8.97 10.69 7.95
N PHE A 32 -10.26 10.98 8.15
CA PHE A 32 -11.03 10.39 9.23
C PHE A 32 -11.13 8.87 9.11
N VAL A 33 -11.44 8.37 7.91
CA VAL A 33 -11.57 6.93 7.66
C VAL A 33 -10.24 6.22 7.89
N PHE A 34 -9.15 6.68 7.28
CA PHE A 34 -7.88 5.95 7.35
C PHE A 34 -7.20 6.06 8.71
N TRP A 35 -7.23 7.23 9.37
CA TRP A 35 -6.79 7.33 10.76
C TRP A 35 -7.66 6.49 11.71
N GLY A 36 -8.96 6.40 11.41
CA GLY A 36 -9.86 5.49 12.10
C GLY A 36 -9.48 4.02 11.93
N LEU A 37 -9.23 3.58 10.69
CA LEU A 37 -8.78 2.21 10.39
C LEU A 37 -7.46 1.89 11.10
N TYR A 38 -6.49 2.82 11.06
CA TYR A 38 -5.23 2.69 11.78
C TYR A 38 -5.45 2.50 13.28
N SER A 39 -6.28 3.33 13.91
CA SER A 39 -6.55 3.22 15.34
C SER A 39 -7.24 1.90 15.71
N ILE A 40 -8.21 1.47 14.91
CA ILE A 40 -8.92 0.19 15.15
C ILE A 40 -7.93 -0.96 15.05
N VAL A 41 -7.06 -0.97 14.04
CA VAL A 41 -6.12 -2.07 13.82
C VAL A 41 -4.99 -2.07 14.82
N LYS A 42 -4.50 -0.90 15.21
CA LYS A 42 -3.57 -0.77 16.34
C LYS A 42 -4.14 -1.36 17.63
N ASN A 43 -5.42 -1.15 17.90
CA ASN A 43 -6.07 -1.75 19.08
C ASN A 43 -6.28 -3.26 18.93
N MET A 44 -6.51 -3.75 17.70
CA MET A 44 -6.63 -5.19 17.43
C MET A 44 -5.27 -5.90 17.50
N SER A 45 -4.21 -5.29 16.98
CA SER A 45 -2.86 -5.87 16.96
C SER A 45 -2.23 -5.98 18.34
N ALA A 46 -2.61 -5.09 19.28
CA ALA A 46 -2.18 -5.16 20.67
C ALA A 46 -2.51 -6.52 21.35
N ASN A 47 -3.50 -7.26 20.82
CA ASN A 47 -3.94 -8.55 21.36
C ASN A 47 -3.64 -9.74 20.44
N SER A 48 -3.04 -9.52 19.26
CA SER A 48 -2.71 -10.60 18.33
C SER A 48 -1.57 -10.19 17.41
N VAL A 49 -0.45 -10.92 17.48
CA VAL A 49 0.75 -10.55 16.71
C VAL A 49 0.65 -10.87 15.22
N MET A 50 -0.29 -11.73 14.82
CA MET A 50 -0.63 -11.90 13.39
C MET A 50 -1.13 -10.61 12.71
N LEU A 51 -1.46 -9.57 13.48
CA LEU A 51 -1.88 -8.27 12.97
C LEU A 51 -0.76 -7.22 12.97
N GLU A 52 0.46 -7.52 13.40
CA GLU A 52 1.56 -6.54 13.40
C GLU A 52 2.01 -6.20 11.98
N ASP A 53 2.22 -7.19 11.12
CA ASP A 53 2.42 -6.97 9.68
C ASP A 53 1.26 -6.21 9.04
N THR A 54 0.03 -6.47 9.50
CA THR A 54 -1.14 -5.73 9.00
C THR A 54 -1.13 -4.26 9.44
N LEU A 55 -0.49 -3.95 10.57
CA LEU A 55 -0.36 -2.60 11.08
C LEU A 55 0.63 -1.80 10.25
N GLU A 56 1.79 -2.37 9.90
CA GLU A 56 2.77 -1.72 9.01
C GLU A 56 2.14 -1.41 7.64
N GLU A 57 1.44 -2.38 7.05
CA GLU A 57 0.74 -2.19 5.79
C GLU A 57 -0.32 -1.07 5.85
N ILE A 58 -0.99 -0.91 6.98
CA ILE A 58 -1.95 0.17 7.20
C ILE A 58 -1.25 1.50 7.39
N ILE A 59 -0.10 1.55 8.08
CA ILE A 59 0.69 2.79 8.21
C ILE A 59 1.07 3.31 6.82
N ILE A 60 1.56 2.44 5.93
CA ILE A 60 1.89 2.81 4.55
C ILE A 60 0.65 3.37 3.84
N SER A 61 -0.46 2.65 3.97
CA SER A 61 -1.74 3.02 3.36
C SER A 61 -2.24 4.40 3.81
N VAL A 62 -2.22 4.64 5.12
CA VAL A 62 -2.62 5.91 5.75
C VAL A 62 -1.70 7.04 5.31
N SER A 63 -0.40 6.79 5.25
CA SER A 63 0.61 7.77 4.84
C SER A 63 0.38 8.22 3.40
N VAL A 64 0.21 7.24 2.50
CA VAL A 64 -0.07 7.47 1.08
C VAL A 64 -1.34 8.31 0.91
N ILE A 65 -2.45 7.88 1.50
CA ILE A 65 -3.71 8.61 1.36
C ILE A 65 -3.61 9.99 1.99
N THR A 66 -2.93 10.13 3.13
CA THR A 66 -2.75 11.43 3.76
C THR A 66 -2.06 12.43 2.84
N ILE A 67 -1.03 12.01 2.10
CA ILE A 67 -0.33 12.85 1.12
C ILE A 67 -1.27 13.27 -0.01
N PHE A 68 -2.04 12.34 -0.59
CA PHE A 68 -2.94 12.64 -1.71
C PHE A 68 -4.16 13.47 -1.30
N SER A 69 -4.79 13.16 -0.17
CA SER A 69 -5.89 13.95 0.39
C SER A 69 -5.43 15.38 0.66
N THR A 70 -4.21 15.56 1.19
CA THR A 70 -3.60 16.89 1.39
C THR A 70 -3.41 17.60 0.04
N ALA A 71 -2.81 16.94 -0.95
CA ALA A 71 -2.62 17.53 -2.28
C ALA A 71 -3.94 17.90 -2.96
N LEU A 72 -4.98 17.06 -2.83
CA LEU A 72 -6.32 17.31 -3.34
C LEU A 72 -6.97 18.51 -2.64
N MET A 73 -6.88 18.60 -1.32
CA MET A 73 -7.35 19.75 -0.54
C MET A 73 -6.66 21.02 -0.99
N VAL A 74 -5.32 21.02 -1.03
CA VAL A 74 -4.51 22.16 -1.49
C VAL A 74 -4.95 22.58 -2.90
N TYR A 75 -5.04 21.64 -3.85
CA TYR A 75 -5.48 21.91 -5.21
C TYR A 75 -6.89 22.51 -5.27
N SER A 76 -7.82 21.96 -4.51
CA SER A 76 -9.19 22.44 -4.40
C SER A 76 -9.25 23.89 -3.87
N MET A 77 -8.51 24.14 -2.80
CA MET A 77 -8.41 25.43 -2.14
C MET A 77 -7.75 26.50 -3.02
N LEU A 78 -6.63 26.18 -3.67
CA LEU A 78 -5.94 27.06 -4.61
C LEU A 78 -6.89 27.53 -5.72
N ASN A 79 -7.66 26.61 -6.30
CA ASN A 79 -8.60 26.95 -7.36
C ASN A 79 -9.80 27.76 -6.85
N TYR A 80 -10.35 27.43 -5.67
CA TYR A 80 -11.42 28.21 -5.06
C TYR A 80 -11.01 29.66 -4.82
N ILE A 81 -9.88 29.87 -4.12
CA ILE A 81 -9.44 31.22 -3.72
C ILE A 81 -9.06 32.03 -4.95
N LYS A 82 -8.35 31.46 -5.94
CA LYS A 82 -8.05 32.14 -7.21
C LYS A 82 -9.32 32.66 -7.89
N LYS A 83 -10.34 31.80 -7.98
CA LYS A 83 -11.64 32.16 -8.56
C LYS A 83 -12.35 33.24 -7.74
N ARG A 84 -12.29 33.15 -6.41
CA ARG A 84 -12.97 34.09 -5.52
C ARG A 84 -12.31 35.48 -5.48
N ILE A 85 -10.99 35.55 -5.50
CA ILE A 85 -10.26 36.82 -5.59
C ILE A 85 -10.60 37.52 -6.92
N ALA A 86 -10.71 36.79 -8.02
CA ALA A 86 -11.13 37.35 -9.31
C ALA A 86 -12.55 37.95 -9.25
N ASP A 87 -13.52 37.29 -8.63
CA ASP A 87 -14.88 37.85 -8.47
C ASP A 87 -14.90 39.10 -7.57
N TYR A 88 -14.02 39.18 -6.57
CA TYR A 88 -13.93 40.34 -5.67
C TYR A 88 -13.12 41.51 -6.19
N SER A 89 -12.29 41.26 -7.20
CA SER A 89 -11.44 42.26 -7.81
C SER A 89 -12.22 43.46 -8.37
N LEU A 90 -13.47 43.26 -8.80
CA LEU A 90 -14.37 44.34 -9.22
C LEU A 90 -14.66 45.32 -8.07
N PHE A 91 -14.83 44.82 -6.84
CA PHE A 91 -15.02 45.67 -5.67
C PHE A 91 -13.73 46.41 -5.29
N TYR A 92 -12.56 45.82 -5.54
CA TYR A 92 -11.28 46.51 -5.40
C TYR A 92 -11.17 47.68 -6.40
N ILE A 93 -11.56 47.46 -7.67
CA ILE A 93 -11.63 48.52 -8.70
C ILE A 93 -12.61 49.62 -8.29
N LEU A 94 -13.74 49.27 -7.69
CA LEU A 94 -14.75 50.20 -7.17
C LEU A 94 -14.34 50.90 -5.84
N GLY A 95 -13.09 50.76 -5.39
CA GLY A 95 -12.54 51.50 -4.25
C GLY A 95 -12.46 50.74 -2.92
N MET A 96 -12.76 49.43 -2.88
CA MET A 96 -12.58 48.64 -1.65
C MET A 96 -11.10 48.42 -1.31
N LYS A 97 -10.69 48.73 -0.08
CA LYS A 97 -9.32 48.47 0.40
C LYS A 97 -8.96 46.98 0.32
N LYS A 98 -7.74 46.64 -0.13
CA LYS A 98 -7.24 45.26 -0.25
C LYS A 98 -7.38 44.43 1.03
N GLN A 99 -7.07 45.01 2.19
CA GLN A 99 -7.19 44.33 3.50
C GLN A 99 -8.61 43.82 3.74
N LYS A 100 -9.64 44.61 3.40
CA LYS A 100 -11.04 44.19 3.57
C LYS A 100 -11.39 43.05 2.61
N LEU A 101 -10.87 43.08 1.37
CA LEU A 101 -11.05 41.98 0.41
C LEU A 101 -10.56 40.65 0.98
N TYR A 102 -9.34 40.62 1.53
CA TYR A 102 -8.77 39.39 2.08
C TYR A 102 -9.52 38.86 3.30
N VAL A 103 -9.94 39.74 4.22
CA VAL A 103 -10.77 39.35 5.38
C VAL A 103 -12.10 38.72 4.93
N PHE A 104 -12.71 39.25 3.87
CA PHE A 104 -13.95 38.67 3.33
C PHE A 104 -13.72 37.30 2.68
N VAL A 105 -12.70 37.17 1.82
CA VAL A 105 -12.37 35.87 1.20
C VAL A 105 -12.06 34.82 2.27
N PHE A 106 -11.30 35.20 3.31
CA PHE A 106 -10.97 34.31 4.42
C PHE A 106 -12.20 33.87 5.21
N SER A 107 -13.09 34.79 5.59
CA SER A 107 -14.29 34.46 6.38
C SER A 107 -15.27 33.55 5.63
N GLU A 108 -15.49 33.78 4.34
CA GLU A 108 -16.30 32.88 3.50
C GLU A 108 -15.66 31.50 3.37
N TYR A 109 -14.34 31.48 3.17
CA TYR A 109 -13.60 30.24 3.09
C TYR A 109 -13.68 29.45 4.41
N LEU A 110 -13.47 30.12 5.55
CA LEU A 110 -13.57 29.53 6.89
C LEU A 110 -14.96 28.91 7.12
N ALA A 111 -16.03 29.62 6.72
CA ALA A 111 -17.38 29.08 6.82
C ALA A 111 -17.58 27.84 5.92
N GLY A 112 -17.08 27.88 4.69
CA GLY A 112 -17.15 26.75 3.76
C GLY A 112 -16.30 25.55 4.21
N TRP A 113 -15.15 25.80 4.82
CA TRP A 113 -14.31 24.79 5.46
C TRP A 113 -15.03 24.16 6.65
N MET A 114 -15.64 24.94 7.54
CA MET A 114 -16.42 24.43 8.67
C MET A 114 -17.54 23.48 8.21
N VAL A 115 -18.29 23.86 7.17
CA VAL A 115 -19.35 22.99 6.60
C VAL A 115 -18.76 21.72 6.02
N SER A 116 -17.67 21.83 5.25
CA SER A 116 -17.00 20.68 4.63
C SER A 116 -16.40 19.73 5.68
N LEU A 117 -15.88 20.28 6.78
CA LEU A 117 -15.36 19.54 7.92
C LEU A 117 -16.47 18.73 8.62
N LEU A 118 -17.58 19.38 8.96
CA LEU A 118 -18.71 18.72 9.65
C LEU A 118 -19.32 17.61 8.79
N ILE A 119 -19.56 17.87 7.51
CA ILE A 119 -20.10 16.86 6.59
C ILE A 119 -19.08 15.74 6.37
N GLY A 120 -17.79 16.08 6.18
CA GLY A 120 -16.72 15.11 5.98
C GLY A 120 -16.54 14.17 7.16
N LEU A 121 -16.60 14.68 8.40
CA LEU A 121 -16.58 13.86 9.61
C LEU A 121 -17.82 12.97 9.71
N GLY A 122 -19.00 13.47 9.36
CA GLY A 122 -20.23 12.69 9.35
C GLY A 122 -20.20 11.54 8.35
N ILE A 123 -19.80 11.82 7.10
CA ILE A 123 -19.64 10.80 6.04
C ILE A 123 -18.52 9.82 6.42
N GLY A 124 -17.38 10.33 6.91
CA GLY A 124 -16.25 9.51 7.33
C GLY A 124 -16.62 8.53 8.44
N ARG A 125 -17.38 8.98 9.45
CA ARG A 125 -17.93 8.11 10.50
C ARG A 125 -18.85 7.05 9.92
N GLY A 126 -19.72 7.41 8.98
CA GLY A 126 -20.60 6.47 8.29
C GLY A 126 -19.83 5.39 7.52
N ILE A 127 -18.85 5.79 6.72
CA ILE A 127 -18.00 4.87 5.95
C ILE A 127 -17.21 3.95 6.88
N LEU A 128 -16.57 4.51 7.92
CA LEU A 128 -15.80 3.73 8.87
C LEU A 128 -16.67 2.70 9.60
N TYR A 129 -17.91 3.08 9.96
CA TYR A 129 -18.88 2.16 10.53
C TYR A 129 -19.26 1.03 9.56
N LEU A 130 -19.48 1.34 8.27
CA LEU A 130 -19.76 0.33 7.25
C LEU A 130 -18.58 -0.64 7.08
N ILE A 131 -17.34 -0.14 7.06
CA ILE A 131 -16.14 -0.98 6.98
C ILE A 131 -16.06 -1.90 8.20
N GLN A 132 -16.25 -1.35 9.41
CA GLN A 132 -16.28 -2.16 10.63
C GLN A 132 -17.39 -3.21 10.60
N GLN A 133 -18.58 -2.90 10.08
CA GLN A 133 -19.66 -3.88 9.96
C GLN A 133 -19.30 -5.01 8.99
N ILE A 134 -18.71 -4.68 7.83
CA ILE A 134 -18.24 -5.68 6.87
C ILE A 134 -17.21 -6.59 7.54
N TRP A 135 -16.24 -6.01 8.23
CA TRP A 135 -15.21 -6.74 8.97
C TRP A 135 -15.78 -7.59 10.11
N HIS A 136 -16.71 -7.06 10.91
CA HIS A 136 -17.39 -7.80 11.98
C HIS A 136 -18.19 -8.98 11.43
N LYS A 137 -18.91 -8.79 10.31
CA LYS A 137 -19.68 -9.86 9.67
C LYS A 137 -18.78 -10.96 9.12
N LEU A 138 -17.62 -10.60 8.57
CA LEU A 138 -16.63 -11.56 8.12
C LEU A 138 -15.94 -12.27 9.30
N PHE A 139 -15.72 -11.57 10.42
CA PHE A 139 -14.92 -12.04 11.56
C PHE A 139 -15.50 -11.69 12.95
N PRO A 140 -16.65 -12.29 13.33
CA PRO A 140 -17.37 -11.92 14.55
C PRO A 140 -16.62 -12.24 15.84
N THR A 141 -15.70 -13.23 15.83
CA THR A 141 -14.91 -13.64 17.01
C THR A 141 -13.67 -12.79 17.29
N TYR A 142 -13.22 -11.95 16.34
CA TYR A 142 -11.96 -11.20 16.48
C TYR A 142 -12.14 -9.69 16.35
N ILE A 143 -13.17 -9.24 15.64
CA ILE A 143 -13.40 -7.81 15.39
C ILE A 143 -14.64 -7.40 16.17
N SER A 144 -14.48 -6.92 17.39
CA SER A 144 -15.56 -6.21 18.08
C SER A 144 -15.78 -4.85 17.41
N LEU A 145 -17.03 -4.37 17.42
CA LEU A 145 -17.32 -2.99 17.02
C LEU A 145 -16.62 -2.03 18.01
N CYS A 146 -15.50 -1.47 17.59
CA CYS A 146 -14.72 -0.55 18.41
C CYS A 146 -15.26 0.86 18.26
N SER A 147 -15.52 1.53 19.40
CA SER A 147 -15.84 2.95 19.39
C SER A 147 -14.64 3.76 18.87
N VAL A 148 -14.89 4.63 17.91
CA VAL A 148 -13.88 5.54 17.38
C VAL A 148 -13.49 6.55 18.45
N GLY A 149 -12.21 6.57 18.85
CA GLY A 149 -11.70 7.48 19.87
C GLY A 149 -11.86 8.96 19.48
N THR A 150 -12.07 9.81 20.49
CA THR A 150 -12.19 11.28 20.31
C THR A 150 -10.93 11.90 19.70
N GLU A 151 -9.77 11.26 19.93
CA GLU A 151 -8.48 11.65 19.36
C GLU A 151 -8.51 11.75 17.83
N ILE A 152 -9.18 10.81 17.14
CA ILE A 152 -9.24 10.78 15.66
C ILE A 152 -9.99 11.99 15.13
N TYR A 153 -11.07 12.41 15.80
CA TYR A 153 -11.80 13.63 15.46
C TYR A 153 -10.90 14.85 15.63
N PHE A 154 -10.20 14.94 16.76
CA PHE A 154 -9.32 16.07 17.06
C PHE A 154 -8.16 16.16 16.08
N ASN A 155 -7.49 15.05 15.78
CA ASN A 155 -6.38 14.99 14.82
C ASN A 155 -6.85 15.37 13.40
N THR A 156 -8.01 14.85 12.97
CA THR A 156 -8.59 15.20 11.66
C THR A 156 -8.89 16.71 11.57
N CYS A 157 -9.52 17.28 12.60
CA CYS A 157 -9.80 18.71 12.68
C CYS A 157 -8.50 19.54 12.64
N LYS A 158 -7.50 19.15 13.44
CA LYS A 158 -6.21 19.86 13.56
C LYS A 158 -5.47 19.89 12.23
N ILE A 159 -5.32 18.73 11.57
CA ILE A 159 -4.61 18.63 10.28
C ILE A 159 -5.36 19.43 9.20
N SER A 160 -6.68 19.24 9.10
CA SER A 160 -7.50 19.97 8.12
C SER A 160 -7.43 21.49 8.31
N PHE A 161 -7.46 21.96 9.56
CA PHE A 161 -7.32 23.38 9.89
C PHE A 161 -5.93 23.93 9.52
N PHE A 162 -4.87 23.18 9.81
CA PHE A 162 -3.51 23.59 9.48
C PHE A 162 -3.28 23.68 7.97
N ILE A 163 -3.76 22.68 7.21
CA ILE A 163 -3.72 22.71 5.73
C ILE A 163 -4.46 23.95 5.22
N MET A 164 -5.64 24.23 5.76
CA MET A 164 -6.38 25.43 5.39
C MET A 164 -5.55 26.70 5.59
N LEU A 165 -5.00 26.89 6.80
CA LEU A 165 -4.23 28.08 7.13
C LEU A 165 -3.00 28.22 6.23
N ALA A 166 -2.27 27.13 6.00
CA ALA A 166 -1.09 27.11 5.14
C ALA A 166 -1.44 27.55 3.71
N VAL A 167 -2.51 27.01 3.12
CA VAL A 167 -2.90 27.35 1.75
C VAL A 167 -3.40 28.80 1.65
N VAL A 168 -4.21 29.25 2.61
CA VAL A 168 -4.62 30.66 2.68
C VAL A 168 -3.39 31.58 2.74
N PHE A 169 -2.43 31.27 3.61
CA PHE A 169 -1.22 32.06 3.79
C PHE A 169 -0.39 32.16 2.50
N VAL A 170 -0.10 31.02 1.86
CA VAL A 170 0.64 30.96 0.59
C VAL A 170 -0.05 31.79 -0.50
N LEU A 171 -1.38 31.72 -0.57
CA LEU A 171 -2.16 32.46 -1.56
C LEU A 171 -2.22 33.94 -1.29
N LEU A 172 -2.27 34.37 -0.03
CA LEU A 172 -2.21 35.79 0.33
C LEU A 172 -0.87 36.40 -0.10
N ILE A 173 0.24 35.72 0.22
CA ILE A 173 1.58 36.12 -0.25
C ILE A 173 1.61 36.21 -1.78
N TRP A 174 1.07 35.19 -2.46
CA TRP A 174 1.05 35.16 -3.92
C TRP A 174 0.17 36.27 -4.52
N ALA A 175 -1.00 36.55 -3.93
CA ALA A 175 -1.93 37.60 -4.37
C ALA A 175 -1.33 39.00 -4.21
N ASP A 176 -0.61 39.23 -3.11
CA ASP A 176 0.10 40.49 -2.87
C ASP A 176 1.26 40.70 -3.84
N ASN A 177 2.05 39.65 -4.11
CA ASN A 177 3.20 39.73 -5.03
C ASN A 177 2.81 39.80 -6.52
N SER A 178 1.72 39.13 -6.92
CA SER A 178 1.33 39.04 -8.34
C SER A 178 0.58 40.28 -8.82
N GLY A 179 -0.01 41.05 -7.90
CA GLY A 179 -0.90 42.16 -8.22
C GLY A 179 -2.28 41.66 -8.67
N ILE A 180 -3.34 42.10 -7.98
CA ILE A 180 -4.74 41.74 -8.24
C ILE A 180 -5.11 41.98 -9.72
N SER A 181 -4.54 43.00 -10.37
CA SER A 181 -4.71 43.32 -11.79
C SER A 181 -4.24 42.22 -12.76
N ARG A 182 -3.15 41.50 -12.47
CA ARG A 182 -2.73 40.32 -13.26
C ARG A 182 -3.66 39.12 -13.05
N MET A 183 -4.28 39.02 -11.87
CA MET A 183 -5.31 38.01 -11.60
C MET A 183 -6.64 38.33 -12.32
N ILE A 184 -6.97 39.62 -12.46
CA ILE A 184 -8.14 40.12 -13.23
C ILE A 184 -7.97 39.88 -14.73
N ALA A 185 -6.77 40.12 -15.26
CA ALA A 185 -6.48 40.00 -16.70
C ALA A 185 -6.56 38.55 -17.21
N GLY A 186 -6.76 37.57 -16.31
CA GLY A 186 -7.06 36.18 -16.64
C GLY A 186 -6.03 35.62 -17.61
N ASN A 187 -4.76 35.54 -17.20
CA ASN A 187 -3.62 35.15 -18.04
C ASN A 187 -3.99 34.20 -19.19
N GLU A 188 -4.22 34.77 -20.38
CA GLU A 188 -4.29 34.09 -21.67
C GLU A 188 -2.88 33.92 -22.27
N ILE A 189 -1.84 33.96 -21.42
CA ILE A 189 -0.45 33.77 -21.84
C ILE A 189 -0.23 32.27 -22.06
N LYS A 190 0.19 31.91 -23.27
CA LYS A 190 0.60 30.54 -23.60
C LYS A 190 1.71 30.08 -22.66
N GLU A 191 1.44 29.03 -21.90
CA GLU A 191 2.40 28.49 -20.93
C GLU A 191 3.61 27.86 -21.64
N LYS A 192 4.78 27.91 -20.99
CA LYS A 192 6.01 27.34 -21.55
C LYS A 192 5.96 25.82 -21.51
N ARG A 193 6.56 25.19 -22.51
CA ARG A 193 6.74 23.74 -22.58
C ARG A 193 8.17 23.37 -23.03
N PRO A 194 8.67 22.19 -22.67
CA PRO A 194 9.89 21.64 -23.27
C PRO A 194 9.65 21.42 -24.77
N LYS A 195 10.41 22.13 -25.62
CA LYS A 195 10.34 21.97 -27.09
C LYS A 195 11.59 21.36 -27.69
N SER A 196 12.74 21.60 -27.06
CA SER A 196 14.02 21.13 -27.57
C SER A 196 14.24 19.66 -27.25
N ILE A 197 14.80 18.93 -28.22
CA ILE A 197 15.16 17.52 -28.06
C ILE A 197 16.21 17.30 -26.97
N TYR A 198 17.00 18.32 -26.59
CA TYR A 198 17.98 18.22 -25.49
C TYR A 198 17.33 17.89 -24.14
N TRP A 199 16.05 18.22 -23.94
CA TRP A 199 15.29 17.81 -22.76
C TRP A 199 15.07 16.29 -22.66
N SER A 200 15.40 15.53 -23.71
CA SER A 200 15.40 14.05 -23.66
C SER A 200 16.37 13.52 -22.59
N ILE A 201 17.39 14.28 -22.18
CA ILE A 201 18.23 13.90 -21.05
C ILE A 201 17.42 13.68 -19.77
N CYS A 202 16.38 14.48 -19.53
CA CYS A 202 15.51 14.31 -18.37
C CYS A 202 14.62 13.07 -18.48
N ILE A 203 14.28 12.65 -19.71
CA ILE A 203 13.57 11.38 -19.94
C ILE A 203 14.50 10.21 -19.62
N VAL A 204 15.78 10.29 -20.05
CA VAL A 204 16.80 9.28 -19.72
C VAL A 204 17.03 9.20 -18.21
N ILE A 205 17.13 10.34 -17.52
CA ILE A 205 17.19 10.39 -16.04
C ILE A 205 15.94 9.75 -15.44
N GLY A 206 14.75 10.03 -15.98
CA GLY A 206 13.51 9.39 -15.57
C GLY A 206 13.54 7.86 -15.71
N GLY A 207 14.05 7.35 -16.83
CA GLY A 207 14.28 5.92 -17.03
C GLY A 207 15.31 5.35 -16.03
N GLY A 208 16.38 6.10 -15.76
CA GLY A 208 17.36 5.77 -14.73
C GLY A 208 16.73 5.65 -13.34
N LEU A 209 15.82 6.56 -12.96
CA LEU A 209 15.08 6.46 -11.70
C LEU A 209 14.19 5.22 -11.63
N LEU A 210 13.57 4.79 -12.72
CA LEU A 210 12.80 3.54 -12.74
C LEU A 210 13.71 2.32 -12.50
N ILE A 211 14.94 2.34 -13.06
CA ILE A 211 15.95 1.29 -12.82
C ILE A 211 16.46 1.34 -11.37
N CYS A 212 16.70 2.53 -10.81
CA CYS A 212 17.02 2.67 -9.39
C CYS A 212 15.88 2.13 -8.52
N GLY A 213 14.63 2.43 -8.87
CA GLY A 213 13.44 1.91 -8.20
C GLY A 213 13.41 0.38 -8.15
N TYR A 214 13.84 -0.28 -9.22
CA TYR A 214 14.00 -1.74 -9.26
C TYR A 214 15.07 -2.25 -8.28
N TRP A 215 16.20 -1.54 -8.15
CA TRP A 215 17.25 -1.93 -7.21
C TRP A 215 16.91 -1.61 -5.76
N SER A 216 16.16 -0.54 -5.50
CA SER A 216 15.73 -0.10 -4.17
C SER A 216 14.63 -0.98 -3.58
N TYR A 217 13.76 -1.58 -4.43
CA TYR A 217 12.60 -2.36 -3.99
C TYR A 217 12.94 -3.51 -3.03
N PRO A 218 14.01 -4.30 -3.26
CA PRO A 218 14.28 -5.51 -2.48
C PRO A 218 15.05 -5.26 -1.19
N ASN A 219 15.36 -4.01 -0.87
CA ASN A 219 15.96 -3.68 0.42
C ASN A 219 14.97 -4.10 1.50
N ASN A 220 15.36 -5.04 2.37
CA ASN A 220 14.57 -5.56 3.50
C ASN A 220 14.26 -4.50 4.59
N THR A 221 14.36 -3.22 4.24
CA THR A 221 14.04 -2.10 5.10
C THR A 221 12.81 -1.40 4.56
N PHE A 222 11.90 -1.02 5.47
CA PHE A 222 10.76 -0.16 5.18
C PHE A 222 11.15 1.06 4.32
N THR A 223 12.30 1.66 4.61
CA THR A 223 12.86 2.82 3.89
C THR A 223 13.13 2.52 2.42
N GLY A 224 13.74 1.37 2.10
CA GLY A 224 14.03 0.99 0.71
C GLY A 224 12.77 0.73 -0.11
N TYR A 225 11.78 0.08 0.51
CA TYR A 225 10.47 -0.14 -0.10
C TYR A 225 9.76 1.18 -0.44
N VAL A 226 9.70 2.12 0.51
CA VAL A 226 9.11 3.45 0.28
C VAL A 226 9.89 4.23 -0.77
N LEU A 227 11.23 4.19 -0.71
CA LEU A 227 12.10 4.87 -1.67
C LEU A 227 11.84 4.39 -3.10
N SER A 228 11.70 3.08 -3.31
CA SER A 228 11.37 2.52 -4.62
C SER A 228 10.09 3.13 -5.19
N HIS A 229 9.01 3.21 -4.41
CA HIS A 229 7.75 3.79 -4.88
C HIS A 229 7.88 5.27 -5.24
N VAL A 230 8.67 6.02 -4.47
CA VAL A 230 8.99 7.43 -4.77
C VAL A 230 9.77 7.54 -6.07
N GLU A 231 10.79 6.70 -6.28
CA GLU A 231 11.60 6.67 -7.50
C GLU A 231 10.76 6.33 -8.74
N TRP A 232 9.83 5.38 -8.63
CA TRP A 232 8.88 5.05 -9.69
C TRP A 232 7.98 6.24 -10.08
N ILE A 233 7.41 6.92 -9.09
CA ILE A 233 6.56 8.10 -9.32
C ILE A 233 7.37 9.24 -9.93
N MET A 234 8.56 9.54 -9.38
CA MET A 234 9.43 10.60 -9.87
C MET A 234 9.98 10.32 -11.27
N GLY A 235 10.34 9.07 -11.56
CA GLY A 235 10.71 8.63 -12.91
C GLY A 235 9.58 8.84 -13.90
N GLY A 236 8.37 8.40 -13.54
CA GLY A 236 7.15 8.65 -14.31
C GLY A 236 6.86 10.14 -14.53
N PHE A 237 7.12 10.98 -13.53
CA PHE A 237 6.94 12.43 -13.63
C PHE A 237 7.87 13.06 -14.66
N LEU A 238 9.18 12.75 -14.62
CA LEU A 238 10.14 13.26 -15.59
C LEU A 238 9.77 12.82 -17.02
N ILE A 239 9.41 11.55 -17.19
CA ILE A 239 9.01 11.02 -18.50
C ILE A 239 7.77 11.76 -19.02
N LEU A 240 6.74 11.98 -18.19
CA LEU A 240 5.54 12.71 -18.64
C LEU A 240 5.79 14.20 -18.89
N ILE A 241 6.52 14.89 -18.01
CA ILE A 241 6.78 16.33 -18.14
C ILE A 241 7.58 16.64 -19.41
N PHE A 242 8.66 15.88 -19.66
CA PHE A 242 9.56 16.18 -20.78
C PHE A 242 9.16 15.43 -22.05
N GLY A 243 8.78 14.16 -21.93
CA GLY A 243 8.28 13.34 -23.03
C GLY A 243 6.97 13.86 -23.60
N GLY A 244 6.02 14.28 -22.76
CA GLY A 244 4.77 14.90 -23.21
C GLY A 244 5.00 16.19 -24.01
N GLY A 245 5.98 17.00 -23.61
CA GLY A 245 6.32 18.27 -24.26
C GLY A 245 6.91 18.05 -25.65
N ILE A 246 7.89 17.15 -25.74
CA ILE A 246 8.51 16.73 -26.99
C ILE A 246 7.49 16.06 -27.92
N LEU A 247 6.65 15.17 -27.39
CA LEU A 247 5.59 14.51 -28.16
C LEU A 247 4.62 15.51 -28.78
N LEU A 248 4.22 16.56 -28.05
CA LEU A 248 3.38 17.62 -28.61
C LEU A 248 4.09 18.43 -29.70
N GLU A 249 5.42 18.56 -29.67
CA GLU A 249 6.20 19.19 -30.74
C GLU A 249 6.27 18.30 -31.99
N ILE A 250 6.47 16.98 -31.80
CA ILE A 250 6.40 16.00 -32.89
C ILE A 250 5.01 15.97 -33.53
N ILE A 251 3.95 16.00 -32.71
CA ILE A 251 2.58 16.08 -33.24
C ILE A 251 2.39 17.38 -34.04
N HIS A 252 2.99 18.48 -33.60
CA HIS A 252 2.90 19.77 -34.28
C HIS A 252 3.59 19.76 -35.65
N SER A 253 4.70 19.03 -35.81
CA SER A 253 5.38 18.87 -37.11
C SER A 253 4.56 18.03 -38.10
N HIS A 254 3.71 17.13 -37.62
CA HIS A 254 2.76 16.38 -38.45
C HIS A 254 1.46 17.17 -38.72
N LEU A 255 1.57 18.21 -39.55
CA LEU A 255 0.52 19.21 -39.81
C LEU A 255 -0.89 18.63 -40.06
N LYS A 256 -1.01 17.57 -40.87
CA LYS A 256 -2.31 16.94 -41.18
C LYS A 256 -3.00 16.37 -39.93
N PHE A 257 -2.25 15.75 -39.03
CA PHE A 257 -2.78 15.20 -37.79
C PHE A 257 -3.06 16.32 -36.77
N TYR A 258 -2.14 17.29 -36.67
CA TYR A 258 -2.28 18.45 -35.79
C TYR A 258 -3.55 19.24 -36.10
N LEU A 259 -3.76 19.65 -37.36
CA LEU A 259 -4.94 20.42 -37.76
C LEU A 259 -6.24 19.64 -37.50
N LYS A 260 -6.24 18.32 -37.74
CA LYS A 260 -7.41 17.45 -37.48
C LYS A 260 -7.79 17.38 -35.99
N ASN A 261 -6.82 17.48 -35.09
CA ASN A 261 -7.02 17.33 -33.65
C ASN A 261 -6.77 18.62 -32.84
N LEU A 262 -6.61 19.76 -33.53
CA LEU A 262 -6.21 21.04 -32.94
C LEU A 262 -7.09 21.42 -31.75
N LEU A 263 -8.41 21.38 -31.93
CA LEU A 263 -9.37 21.74 -30.89
C LEU A 263 -9.24 20.79 -29.69
N LYS A 264 -9.25 19.48 -29.93
CA LYS A 264 -9.15 18.45 -28.86
C LYS A 264 -7.88 18.54 -28.02
N LEU A 265 -6.78 19.05 -28.58
CA LEU A 265 -5.49 19.16 -27.90
C LEU A 265 -5.20 20.60 -27.44
N ASN A 266 -6.05 21.57 -27.75
CA ASN A 266 -5.75 22.99 -27.60
C ASN A 266 -5.29 23.33 -26.17
N GLN A 267 -6.02 22.85 -25.16
CA GLN A 267 -5.64 23.05 -23.77
C GLN A 267 -4.25 22.51 -23.42
N LEU A 268 -3.87 21.33 -23.92
CA LEU A 268 -2.54 20.75 -23.70
C LEU A 268 -1.44 21.61 -24.33
N TYR A 269 -1.71 22.25 -25.47
CA TYR A 269 -0.78 23.17 -26.13
C TYR A 269 -0.69 24.54 -25.46
N SER A 270 -1.81 25.07 -24.97
CA SER A 270 -1.90 26.46 -24.47
C SER A 270 -1.61 26.59 -22.98
N LYS A 271 -1.99 25.59 -22.17
CA LYS A 271 -1.86 25.56 -20.70
C LYS A 271 -1.07 24.33 -20.23
N TYR A 272 0.11 24.13 -20.82
CA TYR A 272 0.91 22.93 -20.65
C TYR A 272 1.30 22.67 -19.19
N GLN A 273 1.85 23.65 -18.47
CA GLN A 273 2.33 23.48 -17.09
C GLN A 273 1.18 23.13 -16.14
N THR A 274 0.06 23.86 -16.25
CA THR A 274 -1.13 23.60 -15.42
C THR A 274 -1.70 22.21 -15.70
N ASN A 275 -1.78 21.80 -16.97
CA ASN A 275 -2.32 20.51 -17.36
C ASN A 275 -1.40 19.35 -17.02
N VAL A 276 -0.08 19.54 -17.12
CA VAL A 276 0.90 18.54 -16.70
C VAL A 276 0.83 18.34 -15.19
N LEU A 277 0.76 19.39 -14.37
CA LEU A 277 0.61 19.21 -12.91
C LEU A 277 -0.61 18.35 -12.55
N VAL A 278 -1.75 18.59 -13.21
CA VAL A 278 -2.96 17.77 -13.04
C VAL A 278 -2.74 16.34 -13.54
N LEU A 279 -2.06 16.17 -14.68
CA LEU A 279 -1.68 14.87 -15.23
C LEU A 279 -0.82 14.06 -14.24
N LEU A 280 0.14 14.70 -13.57
CA LEU A 280 1.02 14.08 -12.57
C LEU A 280 0.25 13.64 -11.31
N MET A 281 -0.73 14.45 -10.86
CA MET A 281 -1.64 14.06 -9.78
C MET A 281 -2.42 12.80 -10.16
N PHE A 282 -2.98 12.74 -11.37
CA PHE A 282 -3.66 11.54 -11.84
C PHE A 282 -2.73 10.34 -11.94
N LEU A 283 -1.53 10.52 -12.51
CA LEU A 283 -0.55 9.44 -12.65
C LEU A 283 -0.26 8.81 -11.30
N SER A 284 -0.03 9.62 -10.27
CA SER A 284 0.28 9.14 -8.93
C SER A 284 -0.86 8.33 -8.33
N LEU A 285 -2.10 8.83 -8.42
CA LEU A 285 -3.29 8.15 -7.92
C LEU A 285 -3.52 6.81 -8.63
N HIS A 286 -3.45 6.79 -9.96
CA HIS A 286 -3.63 5.58 -10.76
C HIS A 286 -2.49 4.58 -10.57
N PHE A 287 -1.24 5.04 -10.52
CA PHE A 287 -0.08 4.18 -10.34
C PHE A 287 -0.12 3.47 -8.99
N ILE A 288 -0.42 4.16 -7.90
CA ILE A 288 -0.48 3.51 -6.57
C ILE A 288 -1.64 2.51 -6.48
N ALA A 289 -2.79 2.83 -7.08
CA ALA A 289 -3.92 1.92 -7.12
C ALA A 289 -3.61 0.65 -7.94
N LEU A 290 -3.05 0.81 -9.14
CA LEU A 290 -2.82 -0.28 -10.09
C LEU A 290 -1.49 -1.02 -9.86
N SER A 291 -0.51 -0.41 -9.21
CA SER A 291 0.78 -1.05 -8.90
C SER A 291 0.74 -1.60 -7.48
N TYR A 292 1.07 -0.77 -6.48
CA TYR A 292 1.17 -1.17 -5.07
C TYR A 292 -0.05 -1.96 -4.58
N CYS A 293 -1.25 -1.38 -4.65
CA CYS A 293 -2.43 -2.03 -4.08
C CYS A 293 -2.82 -3.30 -4.84
N THR A 294 -2.79 -3.25 -6.17
CA THR A 294 -3.20 -4.38 -7.01
C THR A 294 -2.20 -5.53 -6.94
N ALA A 295 -0.89 -5.27 -6.94
CA ALA A 295 0.13 -6.31 -6.78
C ALA A 295 -0.07 -7.07 -5.47
N ASN A 296 -0.18 -6.36 -4.34
CA ASN A 296 -0.42 -6.97 -3.02
C ASN A 296 -1.71 -7.81 -3.00
N VAL A 297 -2.80 -7.33 -3.60
CA VAL A 297 -4.05 -8.13 -3.70
C VAL A 297 -3.84 -9.38 -4.54
N CYS A 298 -3.12 -9.29 -5.66
CA CYS A 298 -2.86 -10.43 -6.54
C CYS A 298 -1.99 -11.51 -5.87
N GLU A 299 -1.05 -11.11 -5.02
CA GLU A 299 -0.16 -12.03 -4.29
C GLU A 299 -0.88 -12.84 -3.21
N LEU A 300 -1.88 -12.24 -2.58
CA LEU A 300 -2.70 -12.88 -1.54
C LEU A 300 -3.80 -13.78 -2.10
N LEU A 301 -4.08 -13.72 -3.40
CA LEU A 301 -5.10 -14.55 -4.05
C LEU A 301 -4.51 -15.85 -4.61
N PRO A 302 -5.20 -17.00 -4.47
CA PRO A 302 -6.46 -17.21 -3.76
C PRO A 302 -6.26 -17.38 -2.24
N ILE A 303 -7.20 -16.85 -1.45
CA ILE A 303 -7.24 -16.96 0.03
C ILE A 303 -7.48 -18.40 0.52
N ASN A 304 -8.00 -19.26 -0.36
CA ASN A 304 -8.33 -20.64 -0.05
C ASN A 304 -7.37 -21.61 -0.73
N GLY A 305 -7.20 -22.77 -0.12
CA GLY A 305 -6.33 -23.83 -0.63
C GLY A 305 -4.94 -23.85 0.01
N HIS A 306 -4.68 -23.07 1.07
CA HIS A 306 -3.45 -23.18 1.87
C HIS A 306 -3.33 -24.56 2.54
N GLU A 307 -4.45 -25.19 2.90
CA GLU A 307 -4.52 -26.48 3.62
C GLU A 307 -3.70 -27.60 2.95
N LYS A 308 -3.61 -27.61 1.62
CA LYS A 308 -2.87 -28.63 0.87
C LYS A 308 -1.35 -28.60 1.12
N TYR A 309 -0.85 -27.50 1.70
CA TYR A 309 0.56 -27.30 2.00
C TYR A 309 0.90 -27.59 3.47
N TYR A 310 -0.04 -28.10 4.25
CA TYR A 310 0.20 -28.47 5.64
C TYR A 310 -0.03 -29.98 5.78
N PRO A 311 1.05 -30.78 5.71
CA PRO A 311 0.93 -32.24 5.71
C PRO A 311 0.45 -32.82 7.05
N TYR A 312 0.60 -32.07 8.14
CA TYR A 312 0.26 -32.47 9.51
C TYR A 312 -0.90 -31.63 10.04
N GLN A 313 -1.72 -32.19 10.94
CA GLN A 313 -2.82 -31.48 11.62
C GLN A 313 -2.36 -30.76 12.90
N ALA A 314 -1.22 -31.19 13.45
CA ALA A 314 -0.53 -30.50 14.52
C ALA A 314 0.98 -30.77 14.44
N ILE A 315 1.78 -29.79 14.79
CA ILE A 315 3.21 -29.95 15.06
C ILE A 315 3.50 -29.48 16.49
N TRP A 316 4.27 -30.27 17.23
CA TRP A 316 4.57 -30.00 18.62
C TRP A 316 6.05 -30.19 18.91
N MET A 317 6.70 -29.12 19.35
CA MET A 317 8.09 -29.08 19.79
C MET A 317 8.11 -29.38 21.29
N ASN A 318 8.53 -30.59 21.64
CA ASN A 318 8.51 -31.12 23.00
C ASN A 318 9.90 -31.62 23.42
N ARG A 319 9.95 -32.22 24.62
CA ARG A 319 11.21 -32.66 25.24
C ARG A 319 11.54 -34.13 24.98
N GLY A 320 10.73 -34.83 24.19
CA GLY A 320 10.92 -36.25 23.89
C GLY A 320 10.97 -37.12 25.14
N GLU A 321 10.33 -36.70 26.24
CA GLU A 321 10.28 -37.47 27.48
C GLU A 321 9.42 -38.72 27.29
N LYS A 322 9.61 -39.74 28.15
CA LYS A 322 8.81 -40.98 28.08
C LYS A 322 7.31 -40.69 28.14
N GLY A 323 6.90 -39.70 28.92
CA GLY A 323 5.51 -39.23 28.99
C GLY A 323 5.00 -38.73 27.64
N ASP A 324 5.72 -37.80 27.01
CA ASP A 324 5.36 -37.20 25.72
C ASP A 324 5.25 -38.23 24.59
N ILE A 325 6.19 -39.19 24.56
CA ILE A 325 6.19 -40.29 23.58
C ILE A 325 4.99 -41.20 23.82
N SER A 326 4.75 -41.63 25.07
CA SER A 326 3.63 -42.50 25.43
C SER A 326 2.27 -41.84 25.16
N PHE A 327 2.17 -40.53 25.40
CA PHE A 327 0.99 -39.73 25.08
C PHE A 327 0.75 -39.72 23.57
N SER A 328 1.78 -39.44 22.79
CA SER A 328 1.70 -39.35 21.32
C SER A 328 1.31 -40.70 20.70
N GLU A 329 1.86 -41.80 21.21
CA GLU A 329 1.53 -43.17 20.80
C GLU A 329 0.09 -43.53 21.14
N THR A 330 -0.31 -43.35 22.40
CA THR A 330 -1.66 -43.65 22.89
C THR A 330 -2.71 -42.84 22.13
N LEU A 331 -2.43 -41.55 21.90
CA LEU A 331 -3.33 -40.65 21.18
C LEU A 331 -3.47 -41.07 19.72
N SER A 332 -2.35 -41.38 19.05
CA SER A 332 -2.35 -41.83 17.66
C SER A 332 -3.14 -43.13 17.49
N HIS A 333 -2.94 -44.10 18.37
CA HIS A 333 -3.71 -45.35 18.37
C HIS A 333 -5.21 -45.09 18.63
N SER A 334 -5.55 -44.26 19.62
CA SER A 334 -6.95 -43.98 20.01
C SER A 334 -7.76 -43.27 18.93
N TYR A 335 -7.10 -42.51 18.05
CA TYR A 335 -7.75 -41.69 17.03
C TYR A 335 -7.41 -42.13 15.60
N ASN A 336 -6.86 -43.34 15.43
CA ASN A 336 -6.44 -43.91 14.15
C ASN A 336 -5.52 -42.98 13.34
N GLY A 337 -4.63 -42.27 14.03
CA GLY A 337 -3.65 -41.35 13.47
C GLY A 337 -2.24 -41.95 13.43
N LYS A 338 -1.33 -41.19 12.85
CA LYS A 338 0.11 -41.45 12.84
C LYS A 338 0.81 -40.29 13.53
N TYR A 339 1.93 -40.59 14.18
CA TYR A 339 2.86 -39.59 14.66
C TYR A 339 4.29 -39.94 14.22
N GLU A 340 5.11 -38.92 14.04
CA GLU A 340 6.53 -39.07 13.79
C GLU A 340 7.31 -38.13 14.71
N ASN A 341 8.31 -38.68 15.41
CA ASN A 341 9.21 -37.91 16.25
C ASN A 341 10.52 -37.66 15.51
N ILE A 342 10.88 -36.39 15.38
CA ILE A 342 12.10 -35.95 14.72
C ILE A 342 13.00 -35.26 15.74
N PRO A 343 14.27 -35.70 15.89
CA PRO A 343 15.25 -34.94 16.68
C PRO A 343 15.44 -33.55 16.08
N MET A 344 15.27 -32.52 16.92
CA MET A 344 15.48 -31.12 16.54
C MET A 344 16.26 -30.37 17.62
N ILE A 345 16.76 -29.18 17.28
CA ILE A 345 17.21 -28.18 18.24
C ILE A 345 16.59 -26.84 17.89
N ARG A 346 16.25 -26.03 18.91
CA ARG A 346 15.95 -24.62 18.65
C ARG A 346 17.21 -23.87 18.24
N VAL A 347 17.04 -22.97 17.30
CA VAL A 347 18.09 -22.10 16.79
C VAL A 347 17.54 -20.69 16.76
N SER A 348 18.22 -19.73 17.37
CA SER A 348 17.79 -18.34 17.45
C SER A 348 18.56 -17.47 16.46
N SER A 349 17.86 -16.55 15.81
CA SER A 349 18.42 -15.45 15.01
C SER A 349 18.25 -14.10 15.73
N TYR A 350 18.46 -12.98 15.04
CA TYR A 350 18.17 -11.64 15.54
C TYR A 350 16.65 -11.42 15.65
N GLY A 351 16.05 -11.94 16.72
CA GLY A 351 14.64 -11.72 17.05
C GLY A 351 13.71 -12.86 16.68
N ASN A 352 14.19 -13.95 16.06
CA ASN A 352 13.36 -15.10 15.68
C ASN A 352 13.93 -16.43 16.14
N GLU A 353 13.08 -17.45 16.18
CA GLU A 353 13.43 -18.86 16.36
C GLU A 353 13.25 -19.65 15.07
N LEU A 354 14.15 -20.60 14.87
CA LEU A 354 14.28 -21.49 13.73
C LEU A 354 14.29 -22.94 14.22
N ILE A 355 14.14 -23.88 13.29
CA ILE A 355 14.18 -25.32 13.56
C ILE A 355 15.50 -25.89 13.03
N GLY A 356 16.38 -26.31 13.94
CA GLY A 356 17.61 -27.02 13.57
C GLY A 356 17.39 -28.52 13.42
N ILE A 357 17.83 -29.11 12.30
CA ILE A 357 17.80 -30.56 12.06
C ILE A 357 19.16 -31.09 11.60
N SER A 358 19.34 -32.41 11.73
CA SER A 358 20.53 -33.09 11.20
C SER A 358 20.44 -33.32 9.70
N GLU A 359 21.59 -33.42 9.03
CA GLU A 359 21.70 -33.88 7.65
C GLU A 359 21.03 -35.23 7.39
N ASN A 360 21.11 -36.19 8.33
CA ASN A 360 20.42 -37.46 8.20
C ASN A 360 18.90 -37.29 8.20
N THR A 361 18.39 -36.42 9.07
CA THR A 361 16.97 -36.03 9.09
C THR A 361 16.58 -35.38 7.75
N TYR A 362 17.38 -34.44 7.26
CA TYR A 362 17.15 -33.79 5.98
C TYR A 362 17.11 -34.79 4.82
N LYS A 363 18.05 -35.75 4.78
CA LYS A 363 18.06 -36.84 3.78
C LYS A 363 16.83 -37.73 3.89
N LYS A 364 16.38 -38.05 5.11
CA LYS A 364 15.15 -38.82 5.34
C LYS A 364 13.91 -38.10 4.81
N LEU A 365 13.82 -36.79 5.04
CA LEU A 365 12.65 -35.98 4.67
C LEU A 365 12.62 -35.61 3.18
N THR A 366 13.77 -35.38 2.56
CA THR A 366 13.86 -34.84 1.19
C THR A 366 14.44 -35.81 0.17
N GLY A 367 15.08 -36.89 0.62
CA GLY A 367 15.85 -37.80 -0.24
C GLY A 367 17.22 -37.27 -0.68
N LYS A 368 17.57 -36.00 -0.36
CA LYS A 368 18.82 -35.35 -0.79
C LYS A 368 19.93 -35.50 0.26
N SER A 369 21.16 -35.81 -0.17
CA SER A 369 22.35 -35.78 0.70
C SER A 369 22.95 -34.37 0.71
N ALA A 370 23.45 -33.91 1.86
CA ALA A 370 23.94 -32.54 2.03
C ALA A 370 25.46 -32.42 2.26
N ASP A 371 26.19 -33.53 2.34
CA ASP A 371 27.59 -33.71 2.77
C ASP A 371 28.23 -32.48 3.48
N LEU A 372 27.63 -32.02 4.58
CA LEU A 372 27.99 -30.77 5.27
C LEU A 372 29.22 -30.92 6.17
N LYS A 373 30.10 -29.92 6.17
CA LYS A 373 31.31 -29.90 7.03
C LYS A 373 31.15 -28.96 8.22
N ASN A 374 31.23 -29.50 9.44
CA ASN A 374 31.24 -28.74 10.70
C ASN A 374 30.14 -27.65 10.77
N GLU A 375 30.52 -26.37 10.62
CA GLU A 375 29.71 -25.14 10.73
C GLU A 375 29.11 -24.69 9.39
N GLU A 376 29.21 -25.52 8.35
CA GLU A 376 28.41 -25.35 7.13
C GLU A 376 26.96 -25.75 7.37
N ILE A 377 26.05 -24.93 6.87
CA ILE A 377 24.60 -25.12 6.98
C ILE A 377 23.92 -25.07 5.62
N ILE A 378 22.75 -25.72 5.52
CA ILE A 378 21.74 -25.41 4.51
C ILE A 378 20.62 -24.65 5.20
N TYR A 379 20.26 -23.50 4.67
CA TYR A 379 19.11 -22.74 5.13
C TYR A 379 17.91 -23.05 4.23
N ILE A 380 16.84 -23.54 4.84
CA ILE A 380 15.59 -23.86 4.15
C ILE A 380 14.56 -22.80 4.55
N VAL A 381 14.25 -21.94 3.60
CA VAL A 381 13.14 -20.99 3.71
C VAL A 381 11.85 -21.77 3.56
N ASN A 382 11.02 -21.77 4.60
CA ASN A 382 9.70 -22.37 4.53
C ASN A 382 8.85 -21.55 3.57
N GLU A 383 8.47 -22.15 2.44
CA GLU A 383 7.64 -21.51 1.42
C GLU A 383 6.70 -22.54 0.79
N TYR A 384 5.43 -22.17 0.63
CA TYR A 384 4.38 -23.05 0.14
C TYR A 384 3.91 -22.72 -1.27
N LYS A 385 4.22 -21.53 -1.82
CA LYS A 385 3.91 -21.22 -3.22
C LYS A 385 4.79 -21.98 -4.23
N ASN A 386 5.69 -22.85 -3.75
CA ASN A 386 6.76 -23.47 -4.53
C ASN A 386 6.61 -24.96 -4.81
N HIS A 387 7.39 -25.41 -5.80
CA HIS A 387 7.90 -26.77 -5.86
C HIS A 387 9.15 -26.81 -4.97
N SER A 388 9.24 -27.75 -4.03
CA SER A 388 10.37 -27.85 -3.08
C SER A 388 11.73 -27.84 -3.79
N GLY A 389 12.66 -27.00 -3.32
CA GLY A 389 14.07 -27.00 -3.74
C GLY A 389 14.49 -25.93 -4.76
N ALA A 390 13.74 -24.82 -4.91
CA ALA A 390 14.21 -23.67 -5.67
C ALA A 390 15.29 -22.89 -4.88
N ASN A 391 16.36 -22.49 -5.56
CA ASN A 391 17.43 -21.67 -4.96
C ASN A 391 16.91 -20.27 -4.64
N VAL A 392 17.28 -19.76 -3.47
CA VAL A 392 17.03 -18.38 -3.05
C VAL A 392 18.32 -17.59 -3.26
N THR A 393 18.30 -16.66 -4.19
CA THR A 393 19.46 -15.83 -4.54
C THR A 393 19.39 -14.44 -3.92
N ARG A 394 18.23 -14.05 -3.36
CA ARG A 394 18.01 -12.72 -2.77
C ARG A 394 17.09 -12.79 -1.56
N GLY A 395 17.37 -11.96 -0.55
CA GLY A 395 16.68 -12.03 0.75
C GLY A 395 17.17 -13.19 1.62
N GLY A 396 18.36 -13.74 1.33
CA GLY A 396 19.00 -14.76 2.15
C GLY A 396 19.23 -14.27 3.58
N PHE A 397 19.07 -15.19 4.51
CA PHE A 397 19.35 -15.04 5.94
C PHE A 397 20.86 -14.87 6.14
N GLU A 398 21.41 -13.70 5.83
CA GLU A 398 22.84 -13.36 5.93
C GLU A 398 23.05 -12.23 6.96
N TYR A 399 22.85 -12.52 8.24
CA TYR A 399 23.19 -11.62 9.36
C TYR A 399 24.70 -11.59 9.62
N GLY A 400 25.54 -11.60 8.59
CA GLY A 400 26.97 -11.79 8.73
C GLY A 400 27.76 -11.12 7.63
N ARG A 401 28.95 -11.65 7.35
CA ARG A 401 29.69 -11.35 6.13
C ARG A 401 29.17 -12.20 4.97
N ASN A 402 29.31 -11.75 3.73
CA ASN A 402 28.80 -12.45 2.54
C ASN A 402 29.01 -13.97 2.58
N GLY A 403 27.91 -14.72 2.45
CA GLY A 403 27.89 -16.19 2.51
C GLY A 403 27.96 -16.79 3.92
N PHE A 404 27.86 -15.97 4.97
CA PHE A 404 27.74 -16.37 6.36
C PHE A 404 26.51 -15.76 7.01
N THR A 405 26.05 -16.40 8.09
CA THR A 405 24.95 -15.90 8.91
C THR A 405 25.21 -16.10 10.39
N TRP A 406 24.60 -15.25 11.19
CA TRP A 406 24.69 -15.31 12.64
C TRP A 406 23.56 -16.18 13.20
N LEU A 407 23.90 -17.15 14.04
CA LEU A 407 22.96 -18.05 14.72
C LEU A 407 23.39 -18.33 16.15
N ALA A 408 22.44 -18.28 17.08
CA ALA A 408 22.62 -18.75 18.44
C ALA A 408 21.89 -20.07 18.68
N MET A 409 22.57 -21.06 19.27
CA MET A 409 21.97 -22.37 19.53
C MET A 409 21.09 -22.32 20.78
N GLY A 410 19.85 -22.78 20.67
CA GLY A 410 18.84 -22.77 21.72
C GLY A 410 17.71 -21.77 21.47
N SER A 411 16.76 -21.74 22.40
CA SER A 411 15.57 -20.88 22.39
C SER A 411 15.92 -19.42 22.67
N TYR A 412 15.10 -18.49 22.17
CA TYR A 412 15.29 -17.04 22.26
C TYR A 412 14.88 -16.55 23.66
N ILE A 413 15.78 -16.75 24.63
CA ILE A 413 15.55 -16.40 26.04
C ILE A 413 16.11 -15.02 26.40
N ASN A 414 15.76 -14.52 27.59
CA ASN A 414 16.21 -13.21 28.10
C ASN A 414 17.73 -13.01 28.05
N LYS A 415 18.53 -14.08 28.20
CA LYS A 415 19.99 -14.01 28.05
C LYS A 415 20.39 -13.60 26.64
N LEU A 416 19.77 -14.20 25.62
CA LEU A 416 20.07 -13.89 24.23
C LEU A 416 19.51 -12.52 23.84
N LYS A 417 18.29 -12.20 24.27
CA LYS A 417 17.69 -10.87 24.05
C LYS A 417 18.60 -9.74 24.54
N LYS A 418 19.16 -9.86 25.75
CA LYS A 418 20.13 -8.89 26.30
C LYS A 418 21.46 -8.86 25.55
N TYR A 419 21.86 -10.00 24.96
CA TYR A 419 23.10 -10.13 24.22
C TYR A 419 23.02 -9.48 22.85
N VAL A 420 21.89 -9.59 22.14
CA VAL A 420 21.70 -8.97 20.82
C VAL A 420 21.07 -7.57 20.87
N ASP A 421 20.78 -7.05 22.07
CA ASP A 421 20.21 -5.72 22.26
C ASP A 421 21.17 -4.64 21.73
N PRO A 422 20.70 -3.67 20.92
CA PRO A 422 21.55 -2.57 20.41
C PRO A 422 22.21 -1.73 21.50
N SER A 423 21.66 -1.71 22.71
CA SER A 423 22.23 -1.02 23.88
C SER A 423 23.33 -1.81 24.58
N SER A 424 23.56 -3.07 24.19
CA SER A 424 24.64 -3.89 24.71
C SER A 424 25.96 -3.61 24.00
N ASN A 425 27.09 -3.86 24.66
CA ASN A 425 28.45 -3.77 24.06
C ASN A 425 28.80 -5.03 23.22
N HIS A 426 27.80 -5.71 22.68
CA HIS A 426 27.99 -6.94 21.92
C HIS A 426 28.61 -6.65 20.53
N PRO A 427 29.54 -7.48 20.02
CA PRO A 427 30.06 -7.34 18.66
C PRO A 427 28.94 -7.33 17.61
N LEU A 428 29.11 -6.54 16.55
CA LEU A 428 28.20 -6.63 15.41
C LEU A 428 28.17 -8.08 14.87
N PRO A 429 27.04 -8.54 14.30
CA PRO A 429 26.89 -9.90 13.78
C PRO A 429 28.09 -10.39 12.95
N ASN A 430 28.66 -9.51 12.13
CA ASN A 430 29.77 -9.80 11.22
C ASN A 430 31.12 -10.04 11.93
N HIS A 431 31.21 -9.70 13.21
CA HIS A 431 32.42 -9.80 14.04
C HIS A 431 32.29 -10.83 15.18
N ASP A 432 31.12 -11.39 15.40
CA ASP A 432 30.87 -12.44 16.40
C ASP A 432 31.20 -13.83 15.82
N THR A 433 32.48 -14.20 15.87
CA THR A 433 32.97 -15.44 15.26
C THR A 433 32.38 -16.71 15.87
N ASP A 434 31.91 -16.66 17.12
CA ASP A 434 31.39 -17.83 17.84
C ASP A 434 29.97 -18.22 17.36
N HIS A 435 29.31 -17.31 16.64
CA HIS A 435 27.96 -17.47 16.15
C HIS A 435 27.86 -17.38 14.62
N LEU A 436 28.98 -17.34 13.89
CA LEU A 436 29.00 -17.27 12.43
C LEU A 436 29.02 -18.66 11.78
N TYR A 437 28.04 -18.91 10.90
CA TYR A 437 27.88 -20.16 10.16
C TYR A 437 27.97 -19.91 8.66
N LYS A 438 28.64 -20.81 7.94
CA LYS A 438 28.79 -20.69 6.49
C LYS A 438 27.57 -21.27 5.80
N ILE A 439 26.88 -20.47 4.99
CA ILE A 439 25.75 -20.94 4.19
C ILE A 439 26.31 -21.64 2.96
N ARG A 440 26.07 -22.95 2.84
CA ARG A 440 26.39 -23.70 1.62
C ARG A 440 25.36 -23.44 0.52
N GLU A 441 24.10 -23.43 0.91
CA GLU A 441 22.96 -23.27 0.00
C GLU A 441 21.77 -22.71 0.78
N THR A 442 21.01 -21.82 0.13
CA THR A 442 19.69 -21.40 0.60
C THR A 442 18.66 -21.89 -0.40
N VAL A 443 17.73 -22.72 0.09
CA VAL A 443 16.67 -23.31 -0.74
C VAL A 443 15.32 -23.04 -0.14
N THR A 444 14.29 -23.08 -0.96
CA THR A 444 12.91 -23.13 -0.47
C THR A 444 12.48 -24.57 -0.22
N GLY A 445 11.69 -24.79 0.82
CA GLY A 445 11.13 -26.09 1.15
C GLY A 445 9.90 -25.96 2.03
N ASN A 446 9.12 -27.02 2.16
CA ASN A 446 8.02 -27.06 3.12
C ASN A 446 7.98 -28.45 3.74
N LEU A 447 8.81 -28.64 4.76
CA LEU A 447 9.01 -29.94 5.39
C LEU A 447 7.89 -30.26 6.39
N PHE A 448 7.41 -29.26 7.13
CA PHE A 448 6.53 -29.45 8.29
C PHE A 448 5.21 -28.67 8.20
N GLY A 449 5.07 -27.77 7.21
CA GLY A 449 3.99 -26.79 7.12
C GLY A 449 4.54 -25.36 7.20
N TYR A 450 3.85 -24.42 6.55
CA TYR A 450 4.23 -23.01 6.53
C TYR A 450 3.74 -22.26 7.79
N TYR A 451 4.31 -22.55 8.95
CA TYR A 451 3.96 -21.84 10.20
C TYR A 451 4.75 -20.54 10.36
N LYS A 452 4.86 -19.80 9.25
CA LYS A 452 5.69 -18.61 9.13
C LYS A 452 4.91 -17.38 9.57
N MET A 453 5.40 -16.70 10.62
CA MET A 453 4.78 -15.50 11.21
C MET A 453 5.38 -14.19 10.67
N ASN A 454 6.62 -14.23 10.20
CA ASN A 454 7.38 -13.17 9.53
C ASN A 454 8.43 -13.80 8.60
N ASP A 455 9.36 -13.05 8.01
CA ASP A 455 10.24 -13.58 6.96
C ASP A 455 11.19 -14.74 7.35
N GLU A 456 11.38 -14.97 8.65
CA GLU A 456 12.37 -15.93 9.16
C GLU A 456 11.81 -16.98 10.10
N ALA A 457 10.74 -16.67 10.84
CA ALA A 457 10.21 -17.53 11.88
C ALA A 457 9.90 -18.95 11.36
N GLU A 458 10.36 -19.94 12.13
CA GLU A 458 10.19 -21.37 11.89
C GLU A 458 10.88 -21.93 10.63
N ASN A 459 11.71 -21.15 9.93
CA ASN A 459 12.57 -21.69 8.88
C ASN A 459 13.52 -22.76 9.42
N VAL A 460 14.00 -23.64 8.53
CA VAL A 460 14.76 -24.83 8.93
C VAL A 460 16.25 -24.65 8.63
N VAL A 461 17.10 -24.96 9.60
CA VAL A 461 18.56 -24.98 9.44
C VAL A 461 19.05 -26.43 9.49
N VAL A 462 19.74 -26.87 8.44
CA VAL A 462 20.34 -28.20 8.39
C VAL A 462 21.80 -28.12 8.80
N PHE A 463 22.19 -28.92 9.79
CA PHE A 463 23.57 -29.01 10.27
C PHE A 463 24.21 -30.35 9.91
N SER A 464 25.55 -30.36 9.85
CA SER A 464 26.30 -31.61 9.79
C SER A 464 25.94 -32.54 10.96
N ASN A 465 25.87 -33.84 10.71
CA ASN A 465 25.47 -34.83 11.72
C ASN A 465 26.32 -34.75 13.01
N LYS A 466 27.63 -34.52 12.85
CA LYS A 466 28.57 -34.36 13.96
C LYS A 466 28.26 -33.12 14.81
N TYR A 467 28.03 -31.98 14.16
CA TYR A 467 27.73 -30.72 14.83
C TYR A 467 26.38 -30.78 15.55
N PHE A 468 25.33 -31.23 14.84
CA PHE A 468 24.00 -31.41 15.40
C PHE A 468 24.04 -32.30 16.64
N SER A 469 24.70 -33.46 16.58
CA SER A 469 24.79 -34.40 17.71
C SER A 469 25.46 -33.78 18.94
N ARG A 470 26.43 -32.88 18.76
CA ARG A 470 27.08 -32.16 19.86
C ARG A 470 26.11 -31.17 20.50
N GLN A 471 25.48 -30.30 19.70
CA GLN A 471 24.56 -29.29 20.21
C GLN A 471 23.31 -29.91 20.83
N TYR A 472 22.77 -30.96 20.20
CA TYR A 472 21.64 -31.73 20.72
C TYR A 472 21.90 -32.23 22.14
N LYS A 473 23.07 -32.83 22.41
CA LYS A 473 23.44 -33.31 23.76
C LYS A 473 23.59 -32.20 24.79
N ILE A 474 23.93 -30.98 24.36
CA ILE A 474 24.08 -29.83 25.25
C ILE A 474 22.69 -29.26 25.57
N LEU A 475 21.89 -29.02 24.54
CA LEU A 475 20.57 -28.40 24.66
C LEU A 475 19.55 -29.34 25.32
N SER A 476 19.61 -30.64 25.05
CA SER A 476 18.68 -31.62 25.65
C SER A 476 18.79 -31.74 27.18
N LYS A 477 19.87 -31.21 27.79
CA LYS A 477 20.03 -31.15 29.24
C LYS A 477 19.30 -29.98 29.88
N LYS A 478 18.91 -28.97 29.10
CA LYS A 478 18.19 -27.79 29.58
C LYS A 478 16.70 -28.12 29.62
N GLU A 479 16.05 -27.89 30.76
CA GLU A 479 14.64 -28.28 30.95
C GLU A 479 13.65 -27.50 30.08
N TYR A 480 14.03 -26.31 29.61
CA TYR A 480 13.17 -25.45 28.81
C TYR A 480 13.37 -25.62 27.29
N GLU A 481 14.39 -26.35 26.84
CA GLU A 481 14.66 -26.50 25.40
C GLU A 481 13.88 -27.69 24.84
N PRO A 482 13.08 -27.48 23.76
CA PRO A 482 12.56 -28.60 23.00
C PRO A 482 13.70 -29.30 22.26
N ASN A 483 13.64 -30.62 22.22
CA ASN A 483 14.61 -31.47 21.52
C ASN A 483 13.94 -32.40 20.50
N THR A 484 12.61 -32.47 20.49
CA THR A 484 11.87 -33.39 19.63
C THR A 484 10.72 -32.64 18.98
N LEU A 485 10.64 -32.73 17.66
CA LEU A 485 9.52 -32.24 16.86
C LEU A 485 8.60 -33.43 16.58
N THR A 486 7.44 -33.42 17.21
CA THR A 486 6.39 -34.44 17.00
C THR A 486 5.41 -33.94 15.94
N LEU A 487 5.28 -34.71 14.86
CA LEU A 487 4.42 -34.42 13.73
C LEU A 487 3.20 -35.32 13.79
N PHE A 488 1.99 -34.76 13.83
CA PHE A 488 0.76 -35.53 13.95
C PHE A 488 -0.07 -35.52 12.67
N ALA A 489 -0.43 -36.71 12.19
CA ALA A 489 -1.32 -36.91 11.05
C ALA A 489 -2.57 -37.71 11.48
N PHE A 490 -3.73 -37.06 11.52
CA PHE A 490 -5.01 -37.66 11.91
C PHE A 490 -6.02 -37.64 10.76
N PRO A 491 -6.88 -38.66 10.65
CA PRO A 491 -8.07 -38.60 9.80
C PRO A 491 -8.98 -37.40 10.12
N ASN A 492 -9.70 -36.90 9.12
CA ASN A 492 -10.59 -35.73 9.28
C ASN A 492 -11.70 -35.93 10.34
N GLU A 493 -12.15 -37.16 10.55
CA GLU A 493 -13.21 -37.50 11.53
C GLU A 493 -12.73 -37.38 12.98
N SER A 494 -11.44 -37.63 13.22
CA SER A 494 -10.84 -37.69 14.55
C SER A 494 -9.97 -36.47 14.88
N LYS A 495 -9.53 -35.71 13.87
CA LYS A 495 -8.57 -34.60 14.03
C LYS A 495 -8.96 -33.59 15.10
N GLU A 496 -10.23 -33.15 15.15
CA GLU A 496 -10.65 -32.10 16.07
C GLU A 496 -10.57 -32.54 17.54
N LYS A 497 -11.00 -33.78 17.83
CA LYS A 497 -10.91 -34.37 19.18
C LYS A 497 -9.46 -34.65 19.57
N ALA A 498 -8.64 -35.11 18.63
CA ALA A 498 -7.23 -35.40 18.86
C ALA A 498 -6.43 -34.12 19.14
N THR A 499 -6.57 -33.08 18.30
CA THR A 499 -5.85 -31.80 18.47
C THR A 499 -6.25 -31.08 19.74
N ALA A 500 -7.52 -31.16 20.17
CA ALA A 500 -7.97 -30.63 21.46
C ALA A 500 -7.25 -31.31 22.64
N LYS A 501 -7.02 -32.63 22.57
CA LYS A 501 -6.24 -33.35 23.59
C LYS A 501 -4.76 -32.97 23.58
N ILE A 502 -4.15 -32.82 22.40
CA ILE A 502 -2.76 -32.35 22.27
C ILE A 502 -2.62 -30.99 22.94
N LYS A 503 -3.50 -30.05 22.62
CA LYS A 503 -3.49 -28.69 23.19
C LYS A 503 -3.59 -28.72 24.71
N LYS A 504 -4.45 -29.56 25.27
CA LYS A 504 -4.62 -29.69 26.73
C LYS A 504 -3.38 -30.30 27.39
N TYR A 505 -2.77 -31.32 26.77
CA TYR A 505 -1.58 -31.98 27.29
C TYR A 505 -0.35 -31.05 27.21
N ALA A 506 -0.10 -30.47 26.04
CA ALA A 506 1.03 -29.57 25.80
C ALA A 506 0.99 -28.32 26.70
N LYS A 507 -0.20 -27.81 27.05
CA LYS A 507 -0.33 -26.70 27.99
C LYS A 507 0.17 -27.03 29.41
N ILE A 508 0.13 -28.30 29.81
CA ILE A 508 0.51 -28.75 31.16
C ILE A 508 1.95 -29.28 31.18
N HIS A 509 2.35 -29.99 30.13
CA HIS A 509 3.60 -30.75 30.06
C HIS A 509 4.58 -30.26 29.00
N GLY A 510 4.17 -29.34 28.12
CA GLY A 510 5.02 -28.79 27.08
C GLY A 510 6.02 -27.77 27.61
N PRO A 511 7.08 -27.48 26.83
CA PRO A 511 7.97 -26.36 27.13
C PRO A 511 7.21 -25.03 27.13
N ASN A 512 7.70 -24.06 27.89
CA ASN A 512 7.11 -22.72 27.92
C ASN A 512 7.49 -21.94 26.65
N ASP A 513 6.52 -21.24 26.07
CA ASP A 513 6.76 -20.22 25.04
C ASP A 513 7.32 -18.96 25.73
N PHE A 514 8.44 -18.43 25.26
CA PHE A 514 9.13 -17.31 25.93
C PHE A 514 8.55 -15.93 25.59
N GLU A 515 7.88 -15.78 24.45
CA GLU A 515 7.28 -14.51 23.98
C GLU A 515 8.28 -13.33 23.91
N LEU A 516 9.57 -13.63 23.63
CA LEU A 516 10.65 -12.64 23.60
C LEU A 516 11.12 -12.26 22.20
N THR A 517 10.71 -13.04 21.19
CA THR A 517 10.95 -12.84 19.76
C THR A 517 10.16 -11.65 19.22
N ASP A 518 10.55 -11.14 18.05
CA ASP A 518 9.87 -10.05 17.35
C ASP A 518 8.44 -10.43 16.99
N THR A 519 8.20 -11.71 16.67
CA THR A 519 6.86 -12.29 16.55
C THR A 519 6.71 -13.50 17.48
N PRO A 520 5.61 -13.66 18.24
CA PRO A 520 5.35 -14.82 19.07
C PRO A 520 5.37 -16.09 18.26
N GLN A 521 6.30 -16.95 18.64
CA GLN A 521 6.42 -18.30 18.16
C GLN A 521 5.96 -19.24 19.27
N SER A 522 5.22 -20.26 18.88
CA SER A 522 4.73 -21.27 19.81
C SER A 522 5.43 -22.59 19.59
N THR A 523 5.61 -23.33 20.67
CA THR A 523 6.04 -24.72 20.63
C THR A 523 4.96 -25.66 20.12
N LEU A 524 3.68 -25.25 20.07
CA LEU A 524 2.57 -26.03 19.51
C LEU A 524 1.81 -25.24 18.44
N TYR A 525 1.75 -25.80 17.23
CA TYR A 525 0.87 -25.30 16.18
C TYR A 525 -0.22 -26.30 15.85
N ILE A 526 -1.48 -25.89 16.05
CA ILE A 526 -2.66 -26.59 15.53
C ILE A 526 -3.02 -26.00 14.17
N THR A 527 -2.90 -26.81 13.11
CA THR A 527 -2.97 -26.34 11.72
C THR A 527 -4.29 -25.66 11.39
N ASP A 528 -5.43 -26.24 11.78
CA ASP A 528 -6.74 -25.67 11.49
C ASP A 528 -6.98 -24.33 12.22
N GLU A 529 -6.44 -24.17 13.43
CA GLU A 529 -6.50 -22.90 14.18
C GLU A 529 -5.60 -21.85 13.54
N PHE A 530 -4.37 -22.25 13.17
CA PHE A 530 -3.40 -21.40 12.51
C PHE A 530 -3.91 -20.89 11.15
N LEU A 531 -4.37 -21.78 10.29
CA LEU A 531 -4.91 -21.45 8.97
C LEU A 531 -6.15 -20.55 9.04
N LYS A 532 -7.01 -20.74 10.06
CA LYS A 532 -8.13 -19.83 10.30
C LYS A 532 -7.62 -18.42 10.59
N THR A 533 -6.55 -18.26 11.37
CA THR A 533 -5.98 -16.94 11.69
C THR A 533 -5.31 -16.31 10.46
N VAL A 534 -4.52 -17.07 9.70
CA VAL A 534 -3.89 -16.59 8.45
C VAL A 534 -4.92 -16.11 7.45
N LYS A 535 -5.96 -16.91 7.16
CA LYS A 535 -7.05 -16.52 6.25
C LYS A 535 -7.73 -15.22 6.68
N LYS A 536 -7.85 -14.98 7.99
CA LYS A 536 -8.43 -13.74 8.54
C LYS A 536 -7.51 -12.55 8.27
N GLY A 537 -6.21 -12.69 8.50
CA GLY A 537 -5.20 -11.70 8.15
C GLY A 537 -5.21 -11.37 6.66
N ASP A 538 -5.26 -12.38 5.78
CA ASP A 538 -5.24 -12.17 4.33
C ASP A 538 -6.48 -11.44 3.82
N ILE A 539 -7.68 -11.84 4.27
CA ILE A 539 -8.92 -11.13 3.90
C ILE A 539 -8.87 -9.69 4.40
N PHE A 540 -8.35 -9.48 5.61
CA PHE A 540 -8.18 -8.15 6.16
C PHE A 540 -7.28 -7.28 5.27
N LYS A 541 -6.08 -7.78 4.91
CA LYS A 541 -5.13 -7.11 4.01
C LYS A 541 -5.78 -6.80 2.65
N ILE A 542 -6.43 -7.79 2.02
CA ILE A 542 -7.11 -7.62 0.73
C ILE A 542 -8.21 -6.56 0.79
N THR A 543 -9.10 -6.63 1.79
CA THR A 543 -10.21 -5.66 1.90
C THR A 543 -9.68 -4.25 2.12
N ASN A 544 -8.65 -4.07 2.95
CA ASN A 544 -7.98 -2.79 3.13
C ASN A 544 -7.42 -2.23 1.81
N LYS A 545 -6.69 -3.03 1.02
CA LYS A 545 -6.17 -2.59 -0.30
C LYS A 545 -7.29 -2.23 -1.28
N ILE A 546 -8.38 -3.00 -1.30
CA ILE A 546 -9.55 -2.69 -2.14
C ILE A 546 -10.17 -1.34 -1.75
N PHE A 547 -10.30 -1.05 -0.45
CA PHE A 547 -10.80 0.26 0.00
C PHE A 547 -9.90 1.41 -0.44
N ILE A 548 -8.57 1.23 -0.41
CA ILE A 548 -7.61 2.23 -0.90
C ILE A 548 -7.74 2.44 -2.41
N ILE A 549 -7.86 1.35 -3.20
CA ILE A 549 -8.08 1.44 -4.65
C ILE A 549 -9.34 2.27 -4.96
N ILE A 550 -10.42 2.02 -4.21
CA ILE A 550 -11.68 2.76 -4.36
C ILE A 550 -11.49 4.23 -3.96
N ALA A 551 -10.82 4.52 -2.84
CA ALA A 551 -10.56 5.88 -2.39
C ALA A 551 -9.72 6.67 -3.42
N LEU A 552 -8.63 6.09 -3.92
CA LEU A 552 -7.78 6.72 -4.94
C LEU A 552 -8.54 6.92 -6.27
N LEU A 553 -9.39 5.98 -6.66
CA LEU A 553 -10.26 6.13 -7.82
C LEU A 553 -11.22 7.31 -7.63
N ILE A 554 -11.90 7.40 -6.48
CA ILE A 554 -12.79 8.50 -6.15
C ILE A 554 -12.03 9.83 -6.18
N SER A 555 -10.88 9.91 -5.52
CA SER A 555 -10.00 11.08 -5.52
C SER A 555 -9.61 11.51 -6.94
N SER A 556 -9.30 10.57 -7.84
CA SER A 556 -9.00 10.90 -9.25
C SER A 556 -10.20 11.57 -9.94
N ILE A 557 -11.40 11.03 -9.76
CA ILE A 557 -12.62 11.60 -10.35
C ILE A 557 -12.90 13.00 -9.80
N PHE A 558 -12.56 13.26 -8.54
CA PHE A 558 -12.67 14.59 -7.96
C PHE A 558 -11.65 15.58 -8.51
N VAL A 559 -10.40 15.16 -8.76
CA VAL A 559 -9.43 15.98 -9.50
C VAL A 559 -10.00 16.37 -10.86
N SER A 560 -10.59 15.41 -11.61
CA SER A 560 -11.29 15.68 -12.87
C SER A 560 -12.42 16.70 -12.71
N ALA A 561 -13.26 16.56 -11.68
CA ALA A 561 -14.38 17.45 -11.44
C ALA A 561 -13.94 18.88 -11.07
N ILE A 562 -12.91 19.03 -10.22
CA ILE A 562 -12.33 20.32 -9.83
C ILE A 562 -11.70 20.99 -11.05
N LYS A 563 -10.95 20.25 -11.86
CA LYS A 563 -10.34 20.76 -13.09
C LYS A 563 -11.41 21.26 -14.06
N ALA A 564 -12.45 20.47 -14.32
CA ALA A 564 -13.58 20.88 -15.16
C ALA A 564 -14.32 22.11 -14.61
N ALA A 565 -14.46 22.24 -13.29
CA ALA A 565 -15.07 23.40 -12.65
C ALA A 565 -14.19 24.67 -12.69
N SER A 566 -12.87 24.50 -12.66
CA SER A 566 -11.88 25.58 -12.77
C SER A 566 -11.85 26.15 -14.19
N ASP A 567 -11.89 25.29 -15.21
CA ASP A 567 -11.86 25.69 -16.63
C ASP A 567 -13.23 26.00 -17.25
N LEU A 568 -14.30 26.02 -16.46
CA LEU A 568 -15.67 26.20 -16.95
C LEU A 568 -15.86 27.48 -17.79
N GLN A 569 -15.19 28.57 -17.44
CA GLN A 569 -15.27 29.83 -18.18
C GLN A 569 -14.57 29.75 -19.55
N TYR A 570 -13.46 29.01 -19.62
CA TYR A 570 -12.75 28.77 -20.88
C TYR A 570 -13.64 28.00 -21.85
N TYR A 571 -14.22 26.88 -21.41
CA TYR A 571 -15.08 26.06 -22.27
C TYR A 571 -16.33 26.80 -22.76
N ARG A 572 -16.80 27.82 -22.02
CA ARG A 572 -17.89 28.70 -22.49
C ARG A 572 -17.46 29.62 -23.61
N LYS A 573 -16.37 30.36 -23.41
CA LYS A 573 -15.83 31.26 -24.45
C LYS A 573 -15.54 30.48 -25.72
N GLU A 574 -14.95 29.29 -25.57
CA GLU A 574 -14.67 28.39 -26.68
C GLU A 574 -15.95 27.92 -27.38
N LYS A 575 -16.99 27.50 -26.62
CA LYS A 575 -18.27 27.12 -27.22
C LYS A 575 -18.89 28.27 -28.02
N GLU A 576 -18.97 29.47 -27.42
CA GLU A 576 -19.51 30.67 -28.07
C GLU A 576 -18.73 30.96 -29.37
N PHE A 577 -17.40 30.92 -29.32
CA PHE A 577 -16.54 31.11 -30.50
C PHE A 577 -16.78 30.05 -31.60
N LEU A 578 -16.81 28.76 -31.24
CA LEU A 578 -17.01 27.68 -32.20
C LEU A 578 -18.41 27.73 -32.84
N GLN A 579 -19.43 28.13 -32.08
CA GLN A 579 -20.78 28.34 -32.60
C GLN A 579 -20.83 29.52 -33.59
N CYS A 580 -20.15 30.63 -33.29
CA CYS A 580 -20.02 31.75 -34.23
C CYS A 580 -19.31 31.35 -35.53
N MET A 581 -18.38 30.38 -35.48
CA MET A 581 -17.73 29.81 -36.67
C MET A 581 -18.57 28.76 -37.41
N GLY A 582 -19.82 28.53 -37.01
CA GLY A 582 -20.72 27.58 -37.67
C GLY A 582 -20.51 26.11 -37.28
N ILE A 583 -19.77 25.81 -36.21
CA ILE A 583 -19.60 24.42 -35.75
C ILE A 583 -20.87 23.92 -35.07
N HIS A 584 -21.43 22.83 -35.60
CA HIS A 584 -22.61 22.20 -35.04
C HIS A 584 -22.38 21.70 -33.60
N GLU A 585 -23.42 21.83 -32.77
CA GLU A 585 -23.40 21.46 -31.36
C GLU A 585 -22.99 19.98 -31.13
N LYS A 586 -23.37 19.08 -32.04
CA LYS A 586 -22.99 17.66 -31.99
C LYS A 586 -21.48 17.45 -32.11
N ILE A 587 -20.80 18.27 -32.91
CA ILE A 587 -19.34 18.22 -33.10
C ILE A 587 -18.66 18.82 -31.87
N TRP A 588 -19.13 19.98 -31.38
CA TRP A 588 -18.64 20.58 -30.15
C TRP A 588 -18.72 19.62 -28.96
N LYS A 589 -19.85 18.93 -28.76
CA LYS A 589 -20.02 17.93 -27.68
C LYS A 589 -18.95 16.84 -27.72
N LYS A 590 -18.54 16.39 -28.91
CA LYS A 590 -17.47 15.38 -29.06
C LYS A 590 -16.09 15.94 -28.73
N ILE A 591 -15.82 17.18 -29.12
CA ILE A 591 -14.54 17.86 -28.82
C ILE A 591 -14.41 18.08 -27.32
N PHE A 592 -15.45 18.65 -26.70
CA PHE A 592 -15.54 18.91 -25.28
C PHE A 592 -15.35 17.63 -24.43
N ASP A 593 -15.95 16.52 -24.87
CA ASP A 593 -15.77 15.23 -24.19
C ASP A 593 -14.32 14.78 -24.19
N VAL A 594 -13.61 14.95 -25.32
CA VAL A 594 -12.19 14.58 -25.40
C VAL A 594 -11.36 15.47 -24.50
N GLU A 595 -11.56 16.80 -24.55
CA GLU A 595 -10.76 17.74 -23.76
C GLU A 595 -10.88 17.54 -22.25
N ILE A 596 -12.07 17.23 -21.73
CA ILE A 596 -12.24 16.96 -20.29
C ILE A 596 -11.56 15.66 -19.88
N GLN A 597 -11.55 14.66 -20.77
CA GLN A 597 -11.13 13.31 -20.41
C GLN A 597 -9.66 13.03 -20.73
N ILE A 598 -9.05 13.77 -21.63
CA ILE A 598 -7.73 13.44 -22.20
C ILE A 598 -6.64 13.32 -21.15
N LEU A 599 -6.60 14.23 -20.16
CA LEU A 599 -5.61 14.18 -19.09
C LEU A 599 -5.74 12.88 -18.27
N SER A 600 -6.97 12.56 -17.87
CA SER A 600 -7.28 11.37 -17.10
C SER A 600 -6.99 10.07 -17.86
N TRP A 601 -7.21 10.06 -19.18
CA TRP A 601 -6.90 8.89 -20.01
C TRP A 601 -5.40 8.70 -20.24
N ILE A 602 -4.67 9.79 -20.52
CA ILE A 602 -3.21 9.72 -20.70
C ILE A 602 -2.58 9.16 -19.42
N SER A 603 -2.93 9.71 -18.25
CA SER A 603 -2.40 9.24 -16.97
C SER A 603 -2.79 7.79 -16.66
N LEU A 604 -4.03 7.37 -16.91
CA LEU A 604 -4.47 5.99 -16.69
C LEU A 604 -3.72 5.00 -17.58
N ILE A 605 -3.52 5.32 -18.86
CA ILE A 605 -2.75 4.49 -19.80
C ILE A 605 -1.30 4.39 -19.33
N THR A 606 -0.67 5.52 -18.99
CA THR A 606 0.71 5.52 -18.49
C THR A 606 0.84 4.73 -17.19
N ALA A 607 -0.08 4.91 -16.24
CA ALA A 607 -0.11 4.16 -14.99
C ALA A 607 -0.28 2.65 -15.22
N THR A 608 -1.06 2.25 -16.23
CA THR A 608 -1.26 0.83 -16.59
C THR A 608 0.03 0.21 -17.12
N ILE A 609 0.76 0.93 -17.98
CA ILE A 609 2.06 0.47 -18.51
C ILE A 609 3.08 0.35 -17.38
N LEU A 610 3.15 1.37 -16.51
CA LEU A 610 4.05 1.34 -15.35
C LEU A 610 3.66 0.26 -14.33
N SER A 611 2.36 0.01 -14.14
CA SER A 611 1.86 -1.08 -13.29
C SER A 611 2.24 -2.45 -13.82
N ALA A 612 2.15 -2.67 -15.13
CA ALA A 612 2.62 -3.91 -15.74
C ALA A 612 4.13 -4.12 -15.52
N ALA A 613 4.93 -3.07 -15.72
CA ALA A 613 6.37 -3.12 -15.46
C ALA A 613 6.70 -3.36 -13.98
N TYR A 614 5.97 -2.71 -13.07
CA TYR A 614 6.06 -2.93 -11.63
C TYR A 614 5.70 -4.37 -11.26
N MET A 615 4.66 -4.95 -11.88
CA MET A 615 4.25 -6.33 -11.64
C MET A 615 5.32 -7.32 -12.11
N ILE A 616 5.96 -7.08 -13.26
CA ILE A 616 7.09 -7.89 -13.73
C ILE A 616 8.26 -7.81 -12.74
N MET A 617 8.61 -6.60 -12.30
CA MET A 617 9.63 -6.38 -11.27
C MET A 617 9.31 -7.17 -10.00
N ASN A 618 8.08 -7.05 -9.49
CA ASN A 618 7.63 -7.70 -8.28
C ASN A 618 7.72 -9.23 -8.39
N ILE A 619 7.18 -9.81 -9.48
CA ILE A 619 7.28 -11.26 -9.74
C ILE A 619 8.73 -11.72 -9.83
N HIS A 620 9.60 -10.92 -10.46
CA HIS A 620 11.00 -11.27 -10.59
C HIS A 620 11.71 -11.26 -9.23
N ILE A 621 11.53 -10.23 -8.42
CA ILE A 621 12.14 -10.13 -7.09
C ILE A 621 11.63 -11.24 -6.17
N GLU A 622 10.33 -11.52 -6.20
CA GLU A 622 9.75 -12.63 -5.46
C GLU A 622 10.30 -13.98 -5.95
N SER A 623 10.59 -14.13 -7.25
CA SER A 623 11.27 -15.33 -7.77
C SER A 623 12.70 -15.49 -7.27
N GLU A 624 13.44 -14.39 -7.06
CA GLU A 624 14.77 -14.42 -6.43
C GLU A 624 14.70 -14.77 -4.94
N ARG A 625 13.58 -14.45 -4.28
CA ARG A 625 13.21 -14.92 -2.92
C ARG A 625 12.71 -16.37 -2.91
N GLY A 626 12.65 -16.99 -4.09
CA GLY A 626 12.23 -18.35 -4.30
C GLY A 626 10.73 -18.53 -4.56
N VAL A 627 9.90 -17.49 -4.52
CA VAL A 627 8.45 -17.56 -4.76
C VAL A 627 8.15 -17.57 -6.26
N ILE A 628 7.60 -18.67 -6.78
CA ILE A 628 7.25 -18.78 -8.20
C ILE A 628 5.75 -18.57 -8.40
N TYR A 629 5.38 -17.40 -8.91
CA TYR A 629 3.99 -17.12 -9.28
C TYR A 629 3.60 -17.83 -10.59
N GLY A 630 2.48 -18.54 -10.57
CA GLY A 630 1.87 -19.10 -11.78
C GLY A 630 1.11 -18.05 -12.61
N TYR A 631 0.65 -18.44 -13.81
CA TYR A 631 -0.08 -17.55 -14.73
C TYR A 631 -1.34 -16.89 -14.13
N LYS A 632 -1.90 -17.47 -13.06
CA LYS A 632 -3.09 -16.96 -12.38
C LYS A 632 -2.91 -15.54 -11.84
N ILE A 633 -1.68 -15.16 -11.46
CA ILE A 633 -1.42 -13.82 -10.93
C ILE A 633 -1.74 -12.73 -11.97
N TRP A 634 -1.44 -12.99 -13.24
CA TRP A 634 -1.77 -12.11 -14.36
C TRP A 634 -3.26 -12.05 -14.64
N ILE A 635 -3.98 -13.15 -14.43
CA ILE A 635 -5.44 -13.17 -14.54
C ILE A 635 -6.07 -12.27 -13.47
N TYR A 636 -5.63 -12.38 -12.22
CA TYR A 636 -6.12 -11.52 -11.14
C TYR A 636 -5.82 -10.04 -11.42
N TRP A 637 -4.59 -9.75 -11.85
CA TRP A 637 -4.17 -8.39 -12.22
C TRP A 637 -5.03 -7.83 -13.36
N LEU A 638 -5.25 -8.61 -14.43
CA LEU A 638 -6.11 -8.21 -15.55
C LEU A 638 -7.56 -7.96 -15.14
N VAL A 639 -8.13 -8.81 -14.27
CA VAL A 639 -9.50 -8.63 -13.78
C VAL A 639 -9.63 -7.32 -12.99
N ILE A 640 -8.71 -7.06 -12.07
CA ILE A 640 -8.70 -5.82 -11.28
C ILE A 640 -8.50 -4.60 -12.20
N LEU A 641 -7.58 -4.70 -13.15
CA LEU A 641 -7.32 -3.64 -14.14
C LEU A 641 -8.56 -3.33 -14.98
N CYS A 642 -9.23 -4.35 -15.53
CA CYS A 642 -10.45 -4.17 -16.33
C CYS A 642 -11.58 -3.55 -15.52
N LEU A 643 -11.78 -4.00 -14.27
CA LEU A 643 -12.78 -3.40 -13.37
C LEU A 643 -12.45 -1.93 -13.06
N TYR A 644 -11.17 -1.63 -12.80
CA TYR A 644 -10.72 -0.26 -12.54
C TYR A 644 -10.97 0.65 -13.75
N TRP A 645 -10.59 0.21 -14.96
CA TRP A 645 -10.81 0.94 -16.21
C TRP A 645 -12.31 1.16 -16.48
N PHE A 646 -13.13 0.13 -16.27
CA PHE A 646 -14.58 0.20 -16.46
C PHE A 646 -15.22 1.21 -15.50
N MET A 647 -14.88 1.14 -14.21
CA MET A 647 -15.37 2.08 -13.20
C MET A 647 -14.90 3.50 -13.48
N HIS A 648 -13.62 3.68 -13.85
CA HIS A 648 -13.06 4.96 -14.25
C HIS A 648 -13.82 5.56 -15.44
N TYR A 649 -14.07 4.76 -16.48
CA TYR A 649 -14.85 5.18 -17.65
C TYR A 649 -16.24 5.69 -17.27
N ILE A 650 -16.97 4.95 -16.44
CA ILE A 650 -18.33 5.32 -15.99
C ILE A 650 -18.28 6.64 -15.22
N LEU A 651 -17.41 6.73 -14.22
CA LEU A 651 -17.32 7.91 -13.36
C LEU A 651 -16.87 9.14 -14.15
N GLN A 652 -15.91 8.98 -15.06
CA GLN A 652 -15.45 10.08 -15.92
C GLN A 652 -16.58 10.56 -16.85
N ARG A 653 -17.39 9.66 -17.39
CA ARG A 653 -18.60 10.02 -18.16
C ARG A 653 -19.60 10.83 -17.35
N ILE A 654 -19.76 10.54 -16.06
CA ILE A 654 -20.64 11.32 -15.16
C ILE A 654 -20.09 12.75 -15.02
N VAL A 655 -18.78 12.90 -14.76
CA VAL A 655 -18.14 14.22 -14.64
C VAL A 655 -18.29 15.03 -15.93
N THR A 656 -18.01 14.41 -17.09
CA THR A 656 -18.14 15.09 -18.39
C THR A 656 -19.58 15.54 -18.67
N ARG A 657 -20.58 14.68 -18.37
CA ARG A 657 -22.00 15.05 -18.52
C ARG A 657 -22.39 16.19 -17.58
N TYR A 658 -21.91 16.17 -16.34
CA TYR A 658 -22.15 17.24 -15.37
C TYR A 658 -21.55 18.57 -15.85
N ALA A 659 -20.29 18.56 -16.29
CA ALA A 659 -19.60 19.74 -16.80
C ALA A 659 -20.32 20.32 -18.03
N ARG A 660 -20.72 19.47 -18.99
CA ARG A 660 -21.47 19.88 -20.18
C ARG A 660 -22.79 20.58 -19.82
N LYS A 661 -23.59 19.96 -18.94
CA LYS A 661 -24.87 20.50 -18.50
C LYS A 661 -24.72 21.86 -17.81
N ASN A 662 -23.61 22.09 -17.13
CA ASN A 662 -23.30 23.38 -16.49
C ASN A 662 -22.93 24.48 -17.48
N ILE A 663 -22.42 24.14 -18.65
CA ILE A 663 -22.22 25.09 -19.76
C ILE A 663 -23.58 25.43 -20.38
N GLU A 664 -24.36 24.42 -20.77
CA GLU A 664 -25.68 24.59 -21.40
C GLU A 664 -26.71 25.34 -20.52
N ARG A 665 -26.71 25.12 -19.19
CA ARG A 665 -27.66 25.76 -18.28
C ARG A 665 -27.45 27.26 -18.08
N GLN A 666 -26.23 27.76 -18.24
CA GLN A 666 -25.95 29.18 -18.04
C GLN A 666 -26.15 30.01 -19.30
N GLU A 667 -26.21 29.39 -20.48
CA GLU A 667 -26.74 30.03 -21.70
C GLU A 667 -28.22 30.38 -21.56
N LYS A 668 -29.06 29.46 -21.04
CA LYS A 668 -30.51 29.71 -20.86
C LYS A 668 -30.86 30.84 -19.86
N ARG A 669 -29.85 31.44 -19.21
CA ARG A 669 -30.00 32.54 -18.25
C ARG A 669 -29.48 33.88 -18.79
N LYS A 670 -28.78 33.87 -19.93
CA LYS A 670 -28.58 35.05 -20.78
C LYS A 670 -29.81 35.16 -21.68
#